data_AF-A0A0D3ERW3-F1
#
_entry.id   AF-A0A0D3ERW3-F1
#
_cell.length_a   1.000
_cell.length_b   1.000
_cell.length_c   1.000
_cell.angle_alpha   90.00
_cell.angle_beta   90.00
_cell.angle_gamma   90.00
#
_symmetry.space_group_name_H-M   'P 1'
#
loop_
_entity.id
_entity.type
_entity.pdbx_description
1 polymer ?
#
loop_
_entity_poly.entity_id
_entity_poly.type
_entity_poly.pdbx_seq_one_letter_code
_entity_poly.pdbx_strand_id
1 'polypeptide(L)'
;MESLIRRHGGRRVVSPSSSAAAASFILLLCAVVLLNTHVALCGCYKRIFSFGDSIIDTGNFVYLTGNGPSQFKELPYGMTYFNRPSGRICDGRVLVDFYAQALNLSLLPPSIPEEGSGQFENGANFAVLASTALGPDYFKTKYNFSLPVPYCLDNQLASFKKVLGRIAPGVDATKSLLGESLIVMGEIGGNDYNFWFTARQPRETARQYLPDVIGRIGAAVQEVINLGAKTVLVPGNFPFGCAPEYLQGFQSSNTSDYDATGCIAWFNDFSRQHNQALVQEVARLRSQNPGVTLIYADYYGAALEFFKNPKNYGIGDPLLECCGGDGPYHTGMTCNKTAKVWGSPANFASWDGVHMTEKAYSIIADGVLSKRYADAPLEAEQQQPLSDMGSFSHQKHSISVYLVLVSAVLLLNSTLGLCGCYKRIFSFGDSIIDSGNFVHIAGDHPCPFKEPPFGMTYFKHPSGRISDGRVVIDFYAQALQLPFVPPSLPEKDRGQFPHGANFAVLASTALPPEYFRRRNHTVPMPFSLATQLEWFKQTLQRIAPGDAARRALLGESLILMGEIGGNDYNFWFLDHKPREVAYQFIPDVVASISSTVQELIGLGARTIMIPGNFPTGCVPAYLSAYRSGNPADYDEFRCLRWFNAFSAAHNQALLNEVSRLKAQHPGVRLIYADYFGAALQLFRNPRRFGINDPLLACCGGHGPYHTGATCDRTATVWGDPGSFANWDGVHMTEKAYHVIADGVLNGPFADPPLLHSC
;
A
#
# COMPACT_ATOMS: atom_id res chain seq x y z
N MET A 1 9.25 68.29 -72.36
CA MET A 1 8.34 68.64 -71.25
C MET A 1 8.04 67.38 -70.46
N GLU A 2 8.16 67.55 -69.15
CA GLU A 2 8.06 66.66 -67.98
C GLU A 2 7.12 65.43 -67.98
N SER A 3 7.68 64.37 -67.37
CA SER A 3 7.16 63.48 -66.30
C SER A 3 5.79 62.79 -66.42
N LEU A 4 5.76 61.46 -66.23
CA LEU A 4 5.52 60.84 -64.91
C LEU A 4 5.69 59.31 -64.94
N ILE A 5 6.22 58.81 -63.82
CA ILE A 5 6.73 57.47 -63.54
C ILE A 5 5.62 56.56 -63.00
N ARG A 6 5.59 55.26 -63.38
CA ARG A 6 5.27 54.14 -62.47
C ARG A 6 5.83 52.81 -62.98
N ARG A 7 6.57 52.13 -62.08
CA ARG A 7 7.43 50.95 -62.31
C ARG A 7 6.65 49.63 -62.38
N HIS A 8 7.11 48.73 -63.24
CA HIS A 8 6.86 47.29 -63.21
C HIS A 8 7.63 46.58 -62.08
N GLY A 9 7.04 45.54 -61.49
CA GLY A 9 7.70 44.63 -60.56
C GLY A 9 6.96 43.29 -60.44
N GLY A 10 7.28 42.34 -61.33
CA GLY A 10 6.84 40.95 -61.23
C GLY A 10 7.69 40.18 -60.21
N ARG A 11 7.05 39.50 -59.25
CA ARG A 11 7.69 38.57 -58.31
C ARG A 11 7.72 37.16 -58.89
N ARG A 12 8.92 36.59 -59.06
CA ARG A 12 9.15 35.14 -59.23
C ARG A 12 8.80 34.41 -57.94
N VAL A 13 7.99 33.36 -58.05
CA VAL A 13 7.76 32.37 -56.99
C VAL A 13 8.85 31.31 -57.11
N VAL A 14 9.65 31.12 -56.06
CA VAL A 14 10.63 30.03 -55.92
C VAL A 14 9.99 28.95 -55.06
N SER A 15 9.85 27.75 -55.61
CA SER A 15 9.42 26.54 -54.88
C SER A 15 10.54 26.07 -53.93
N PRO A 16 10.25 25.63 -52.69
CA PRO A 16 11.28 25.09 -51.81
C PRO A 16 11.74 23.72 -52.31
N SER A 17 13.07 23.51 -52.29
CA SER A 17 13.74 22.29 -52.75
C SER A 17 13.43 21.08 -51.86
N SER A 18 13.21 19.92 -52.49
CA SER A 18 12.95 18.60 -51.91
C SER A 18 14.02 18.11 -50.91
N SER A 19 15.21 18.73 -50.90
CA SER A 19 16.30 18.43 -49.96
C SER A 19 16.01 18.87 -48.52
N ALA A 20 15.24 19.95 -48.31
CA ALA A 20 14.93 20.46 -46.97
C ALA A 20 13.93 19.53 -46.24
N ALA A 21 12.95 18.99 -46.96
CA ALA A 21 11.97 18.06 -46.40
C ALA A 21 12.61 16.71 -45.99
N ALA A 22 13.57 16.21 -46.78
CA ALA A 22 14.30 14.99 -46.46
C ALA A 22 15.23 15.17 -45.25
N ALA A 23 15.91 16.32 -45.14
CA ALA A 23 16.74 16.64 -43.98
C ALA A 23 15.90 16.79 -42.70
N SER A 24 14.73 17.43 -42.78
CA SER A 24 13.80 17.52 -41.65
C SER A 24 13.24 16.15 -41.25
N PHE A 25 12.99 15.24 -42.20
CA PHE A 25 12.51 13.89 -41.90
C PHE A 25 13.58 13.01 -41.23
N ILE A 26 14.84 13.13 -41.66
CA ILE A 26 15.98 12.42 -41.03
C ILE A 26 16.27 12.99 -39.64
N LEU A 27 16.21 14.31 -39.45
CA LEU A 27 16.31 14.93 -38.13
C LEU A 27 15.15 14.52 -37.21
N LEU A 28 13.93 14.38 -37.74
CA LEU A 28 12.80 13.87 -36.98
C LEU A 28 12.96 12.39 -36.64
N LEU A 29 13.46 11.56 -37.57
CA LEU A 29 13.73 10.15 -37.32
C LEU A 29 14.88 9.95 -36.33
N CYS A 30 15.96 10.72 -36.45
CA CYS A 30 17.06 10.72 -35.49
C CYS A 30 16.61 11.27 -34.14
N ALA A 31 15.76 12.30 -34.08
CA ALA A 31 15.15 12.78 -32.84
C ALA A 31 14.20 11.72 -32.24
N VAL A 32 13.41 11.01 -33.05
CA VAL A 32 12.55 9.90 -32.60
C VAL A 32 13.38 8.70 -32.16
N VAL A 33 14.52 8.40 -32.81
CA VAL A 33 15.43 7.32 -32.39
C VAL A 33 16.24 7.71 -31.14
N LEU A 34 16.64 8.98 -30.99
CA LEU A 34 17.31 9.52 -29.80
C LEU A 34 16.34 9.77 -28.63
N LEU A 35 15.05 10.02 -28.90
CA LEU A 35 13.96 9.98 -27.92
C LEU A 35 13.51 8.54 -27.61
N ASN A 36 13.92 7.55 -28.43
CA ASN A 36 13.68 6.13 -28.21
C ASN A 36 14.90 5.38 -27.66
N THR A 37 15.99 6.05 -27.29
CA THR A 37 16.99 5.47 -26.37
C THR A 37 16.52 5.64 -24.93
N HIS A 38 15.30 5.19 -24.63
CA HIS A 38 14.97 4.74 -23.30
C HIS A 38 15.23 3.24 -23.28
N VAL A 39 16.45 2.87 -22.86
CA VAL A 39 16.64 1.59 -22.19
C VAL A 39 15.61 1.59 -21.06
N ALA A 40 14.62 0.70 -21.15
CA ALA A 40 13.68 0.46 -20.08
C ALA A 40 14.46 -0.10 -18.88
N LEU A 41 14.95 0.79 -18.01
CA LEU A 41 15.18 0.47 -16.62
C LEU A 41 13.83 0.66 -15.93
N CYS A 42 13.17 -0.45 -15.57
CA CYS A 42 12.14 -0.42 -14.51
C CYS A 42 12.81 0.20 -13.28
N GLY A 43 12.47 1.44 -12.96
CA GLY A 43 12.91 2.10 -11.74
C GLY A 43 12.04 1.66 -10.56
N CYS A 44 12.13 0.40 -10.15
CA CYS A 44 11.69 -0.05 -8.82
C CYS A 44 12.98 -0.37 -8.06
N TYR A 45 13.31 0.43 -7.04
CA TYR A 45 14.54 0.24 -6.29
C TYR A 45 14.61 -1.20 -5.78
N LYS A 46 15.74 -1.88 -6.02
CA LYS A 46 15.92 -3.24 -5.49
C LYS A 46 16.23 -3.23 -4.01
N ARG A 47 16.66 -2.08 -3.48
CA ARG A 47 17.15 -1.90 -2.11
C ARG A 47 16.90 -0.50 -1.59
N ILE A 48 16.79 -0.38 -0.27
CA ILE A 48 16.91 0.90 0.44
C ILE A 48 18.12 0.84 1.35
N PHE A 49 18.98 1.86 1.28
CA PHE A 49 19.97 2.12 2.33
C PHE A 49 19.63 3.43 3.01
N SER A 50 19.49 3.40 4.34
CA SER A 50 19.05 4.57 5.10
C SER A 50 20.03 5.00 6.18
N PHE A 51 20.07 6.30 6.42
CA PHE A 51 20.90 6.99 7.41
C PHE A 51 20.02 7.96 8.17
N GLY A 52 20.24 8.17 9.47
CA GLY A 52 19.37 9.05 10.26
C GLY A 52 19.52 8.82 11.75
N ASP A 53 18.49 9.18 12.51
CA ASP A 53 18.47 9.04 13.96
C ASP A 53 17.38 8.08 14.45
N SER A 54 16.83 8.32 15.65
CA SER A 54 15.77 7.50 16.25
C SER A 54 14.48 7.46 15.44
N ILE A 55 14.19 8.45 14.59
CA ILE A 55 12.97 8.51 13.78
C ILE A 55 12.88 7.33 12.81
N ILE A 56 14.02 6.83 12.33
CA ILE A 56 14.10 5.70 11.41
C ILE A 56 15.02 4.57 11.88
N ASP A 57 15.50 4.57 13.13
CA ASP A 57 16.31 3.47 13.66
C ASP A 57 15.47 2.17 13.72
N THR A 58 15.95 1.12 13.04
CA THR A 58 15.28 -0.19 13.00
C THR A 58 15.85 -1.21 13.99
N GLY A 59 16.74 -0.79 14.89
CA GLY A 59 17.26 -1.60 15.99
C GLY A 59 18.77 -1.49 16.26
N ASN A 60 19.49 -0.59 15.58
CA ASN A 60 20.93 -0.43 15.76
C ASN A 60 21.28 0.01 17.19
N PHE A 61 20.55 0.98 17.75
CA PHE A 61 20.79 1.41 19.13
C PHE A 61 20.58 0.27 20.14
N VAL A 62 19.51 -0.51 19.96
CA VAL A 62 19.22 -1.67 20.81
C VAL A 62 20.33 -2.71 20.74
N TYR A 63 20.89 -2.96 19.56
CA TYR A 63 22.05 -3.84 19.42
C TYR A 63 23.29 -3.29 20.12
N LEU A 64 23.60 -2.00 19.94
CA LEU A 64 24.75 -1.33 20.56
C LEU A 64 24.70 -1.35 22.09
N THR A 65 23.51 -1.33 22.68
CA THR A 65 23.33 -1.48 24.14
C THR A 65 23.57 -2.91 24.65
N GLY A 66 23.77 -3.90 23.79
CA GLY A 66 24.15 -5.27 24.15
C GLY A 66 23.18 -5.95 25.12
N ASN A 67 23.69 -6.55 26.19
CA ASN A 67 22.84 -7.13 27.26
C ASN A 67 22.40 -6.10 28.32
N GLY A 68 22.74 -4.83 28.16
CA GLY A 68 22.37 -3.76 29.09
C GLY A 68 20.86 -3.46 29.07
N PRO A 69 20.30 -2.94 30.17
CA PRO A 69 18.90 -2.55 30.24
C PRO A 69 18.60 -1.41 29.26
N SER A 70 17.46 -1.51 28.58
CA SER A 70 16.97 -0.46 27.68
C SER A 70 15.45 -0.57 27.59
N GLN A 71 14.74 0.54 27.74
CA GLN A 71 13.28 0.57 27.59
C GLN A 71 12.81 0.13 26.20
N PHE A 72 13.65 0.35 25.17
CA PHE A 72 13.35 -0.03 23.79
C PHE A 72 13.46 -1.56 23.55
N LYS A 73 13.92 -2.33 24.55
CA LYS A 73 13.91 -3.80 24.57
C LYS A 73 12.69 -4.38 25.28
N GLU A 74 11.81 -3.53 25.79
CA GLU A 74 10.65 -3.93 26.58
C GLU A 74 9.36 -3.37 25.96
N LEU A 75 8.23 -4.00 26.27
CA LEU A 75 6.93 -3.39 26.01
C LEU A 75 6.84 -2.07 26.81
N PRO A 76 6.18 -1.04 26.27
CA PRO A 76 5.22 -1.10 25.15
C PRO A 76 5.79 -0.84 23.75
N TYR A 77 7.10 -0.72 23.54
CA TYR A 77 7.66 -0.53 22.20
C TYR A 77 7.37 -1.72 21.27
N GLY A 78 7.00 -1.43 20.02
CA GLY A 78 6.65 -2.44 19.01
C GLY A 78 5.29 -3.14 19.19
N MET A 79 4.46 -2.72 20.16
CA MET A 79 3.19 -3.37 20.47
C MET A 79 2.12 -3.36 19.36
N THR A 80 2.12 -2.37 18.48
CA THR A 80 1.07 -2.15 17.47
C THR A 80 1.20 -3.07 16.27
N TYR A 81 2.40 -3.19 15.69
CA TYR A 81 2.66 -4.00 14.50
C TYR A 81 3.38 -5.31 14.81
N PHE A 82 4.48 -5.24 15.56
CA PHE A 82 5.33 -6.41 15.83
C PHE A 82 4.79 -7.28 16.96
N ASN A 83 3.92 -6.75 17.82
CA ASN A 83 3.43 -7.37 19.06
C ASN A 83 4.57 -7.80 20.02
N ARG A 84 5.74 -7.20 19.86
CA ARG A 84 6.95 -7.39 20.67
C ARG A 84 7.91 -6.23 20.43
N PRO A 85 8.86 -5.97 21.34
CA PRO A 85 9.94 -5.03 21.10
C PRO A 85 10.74 -5.43 19.86
N SER A 86 10.80 -4.55 18.87
CA SER A 86 11.51 -4.76 17.60
C SER A 86 12.81 -3.97 17.51
N GLY A 87 13.10 -3.12 18.51
CA GLY A 87 14.21 -2.17 18.50
C GLY A 87 13.90 -0.83 17.81
N ARG A 88 12.72 -0.70 17.20
CA ARG A 88 12.21 0.57 16.65
C ARG A 88 11.72 1.47 17.78
N ILE A 89 11.98 2.77 17.65
CA ILE A 89 11.69 3.77 18.69
C ILE A 89 10.26 4.33 18.52
N CYS A 90 9.27 3.43 18.47
CA CYS A 90 7.85 3.75 18.49
C CYS A 90 7.01 2.52 18.91
N ASP A 91 5.69 2.66 18.90
CA ASP A 91 4.76 1.55 19.15
C ASP A 91 4.75 0.50 18.03
N GLY A 92 5.38 0.72 16.88
CA GLY A 92 5.45 -0.28 15.81
C GLY A 92 6.41 0.08 14.68
N ARG A 93 5.92 0.30 13.47
CA ARG A 93 6.72 0.66 12.28
C ARG A 93 7.19 2.12 12.31
N VAL A 94 8.43 2.36 11.89
CA VAL A 94 9.02 3.69 11.69
C VAL A 94 8.94 4.11 10.22
N LEU A 95 9.19 5.39 9.90
CA LEU A 95 8.99 5.95 8.56
C LEU A 95 9.58 5.15 7.41
N VAL A 96 10.82 4.67 7.56
CA VAL A 96 11.51 3.92 6.51
C VAL A 96 10.88 2.54 6.25
N ASP A 97 10.17 1.97 7.23
CA ASP A 97 9.42 0.71 7.03
C ASP A 97 8.27 0.92 6.04
N PHE A 98 7.58 2.06 6.12
CA PHE A 98 6.51 2.39 5.19
C PHE A 98 7.04 2.59 3.77
N TYR A 99 8.22 3.19 3.61
CA TYR A 99 8.88 3.28 2.29
C TYR A 99 9.29 1.92 1.75
N ALA A 100 9.86 1.04 2.59
CA ALA A 100 10.19 -0.32 2.18
C ALA A 100 8.93 -1.06 1.71
N GLN A 101 7.85 -1.00 2.47
CA GLN A 101 6.59 -1.66 2.13
C GLN A 101 5.96 -1.10 0.85
N ALA A 102 5.92 0.22 0.70
CA ALA A 102 5.39 0.86 -0.51
C ALA A 102 6.19 0.48 -1.77
N LEU A 103 7.51 0.26 -1.61
CA LEU A 103 8.40 -0.17 -2.68
C LEU A 103 8.50 -1.69 -2.82
N ASN A 104 7.65 -2.46 -2.12
CA ASN A 104 7.63 -3.92 -2.12
C ASN A 104 8.97 -4.56 -1.72
N LEU A 105 9.63 -3.98 -0.72
CA LEU A 105 10.86 -4.46 -0.12
C LEU A 105 10.59 -4.96 1.30
N SER A 106 11.36 -5.96 1.73
CA SER A 106 11.39 -6.39 3.13
C SER A 106 11.71 -5.22 4.07
N LEU A 107 11.14 -5.23 5.28
CA LEU A 107 11.49 -4.25 6.31
C LEU A 107 13.00 -4.25 6.56
N LEU A 108 13.60 -3.06 6.60
CA LEU A 108 15.05 -2.95 6.64
C LEU A 108 15.62 -3.49 7.95
N PRO A 109 16.58 -4.43 7.89
CA PRO A 109 17.30 -4.84 9.08
C PRO A 109 18.23 -3.72 9.57
N PRO A 110 18.51 -3.64 10.88
CA PRO A 110 19.61 -2.83 11.39
C PRO A 110 20.94 -3.34 10.80
N SER A 111 21.84 -2.43 10.44
CA SER A 111 23.11 -2.78 9.79
C SER A 111 24.12 -3.42 10.73
N ILE A 112 24.15 -3.01 12.01
CA ILE A 112 25.24 -3.37 12.93
C ILE A 112 25.31 -4.89 13.23
N PRO A 113 24.20 -5.61 13.49
CA PRO A 113 24.27 -7.07 13.76
C PRO A 113 24.83 -7.88 12.59
N GLU A 114 24.49 -7.46 11.36
CA GLU A 114 24.81 -8.20 10.13
C GLU A 114 25.96 -7.55 9.33
N GLU A 115 26.64 -6.54 9.90
CA GLU A 115 27.74 -5.82 9.24
C GLU A 115 28.88 -6.79 8.83
N GLY A 116 29.09 -7.85 9.62
CA GLY A 116 30.09 -8.88 9.38
C GLY A 116 29.70 -9.91 8.31
N SER A 117 28.40 -10.21 8.17
CA SER A 117 27.88 -11.27 7.30
C SER A 117 27.51 -10.76 5.89
N GLY A 118 27.09 -9.49 5.76
CA GLY A 118 26.72 -8.85 4.50
C GLY A 118 25.36 -9.30 3.93
N GLN A 119 24.48 -9.90 4.72
CA GLN A 119 23.17 -10.37 4.26
C GLN A 119 22.13 -9.23 4.19
N PHE A 120 22.23 -8.39 3.15
CA PHE A 120 21.37 -7.22 2.95
C PHE A 120 20.69 -7.24 1.57
N GLU A 121 19.87 -8.27 1.31
CA GLU A 121 19.25 -8.49 0.00
C GLU A 121 18.41 -7.28 -0.47
N ASN A 122 17.54 -6.75 0.40
CA ASN A 122 16.72 -5.56 0.16
C ASN A 122 17.34 -4.25 0.74
N GLY A 123 18.60 -4.29 1.15
CA GLY A 123 19.31 -3.17 1.76
C GLY A 123 19.37 -3.21 3.29
N ALA A 124 19.75 -2.08 3.91
CA ALA A 124 20.10 -2.00 5.32
C ALA A 124 19.85 -0.61 5.89
N ASN A 125 19.57 -0.53 7.18
CA ASN A 125 19.42 0.72 7.91
C ASN A 125 20.63 1.01 8.80
N PHE A 126 21.25 2.18 8.63
CA PHE A 126 22.42 2.65 9.40
C PHE A 126 22.07 3.71 10.44
N ALA A 127 20.81 4.14 10.53
CA ALA A 127 20.36 5.10 11.51
C ALA A 127 20.52 4.57 12.94
N VAL A 128 20.87 5.46 13.88
CA VAL A 128 21.06 5.10 15.29
C VAL A 128 20.41 6.18 16.15
N LEU A 129 19.64 5.77 17.16
CA LEU A 129 19.03 6.70 18.13
C LEU A 129 20.01 7.77 18.64
N ALA A 130 19.51 9.00 18.74
CA ALA A 130 20.22 10.19 19.19
C ALA A 130 21.42 10.63 18.31
N SER A 131 21.55 10.07 17.10
CA SER A 131 22.62 10.48 16.19
C SER A 131 22.51 11.94 15.78
N THR A 132 23.65 12.61 15.72
CA THR A 132 23.81 13.96 15.18
C THR A 132 24.34 13.92 13.75
N ALA A 133 24.10 14.97 12.97
CA ALA A 133 24.79 15.17 11.71
C ALA A 133 26.28 15.44 11.94
N LEU A 134 26.60 16.35 12.88
CA LEU A 134 27.96 16.73 13.24
C LEU A 134 28.57 15.74 14.23
N GLY A 135 29.88 15.48 14.12
CA GLY A 135 30.58 14.53 14.99
C GLY A 135 30.82 15.04 16.43
N PRO A 136 31.05 14.15 17.41
CA PRO A 136 31.35 14.53 18.80
C PRO A 136 32.51 15.51 18.93
N ASP A 137 33.55 15.37 18.10
CA ASP A 137 34.73 16.25 18.11
C ASP A 137 34.41 17.70 17.75
N TYR A 138 33.39 17.93 16.93
CA TYR A 138 32.92 19.27 16.59
C TYR A 138 32.38 19.98 17.84
N PHE A 139 31.48 19.31 18.57
CA PHE A 139 30.90 19.85 19.81
C PHE A 139 31.96 20.02 20.90
N LYS A 140 32.88 19.07 21.01
CA LYS A 140 33.95 19.13 22.00
C LYS A 140 34.92 20.27 21.71
N THR A 141 35.31 20.47 20.46
CA THR A 141 36.31 21.48 20.08
C THR A 141 35.71 22.90 20.09
N LYS A 142 34.53 23.07 19.51
CA LYS A 142 33.94 24.40 19.31
C LYS A 142 33.19 24.92 20.53
N TYR A 143 32.64 24.02 21.36
CA TYR A 143 31.79 24.39 22.49
C TYR A 143 32.15 23.73 23.82
N ASN A 144 33.22 22.92 23.86
CA ASN A 144 33.58 22.11 25.03
C ASN A 144 32.42 21.24 25.56
N PHE A 145 31.52 20.81 24.66
CA PHE A 145 30.37 19.98 24.98
C PHE A 145 30.62 18.54 24.58
N SER A 146 30.40 17.61 25.51
CA SER A 146 30.47 16.17 25.25
C SER A 146 29.07 15.63 24.99
N LEU A 147 28.85 15.06 23.81
CA LEU A 147 27.56 14.45 23.47
C LEU A 147 27.24 13.28 24.43
N PRO A 148 25.99 13.15 24.91
CA PRO A 148 25.59 12.00 25.74
C PRO A 148 25.70 10.66 25.01
N VAL A 149 25.42 10.66 23.70
CA VAL A 149 25.52 9.49 22.82
C VAL A 149 26.44 9.88 21.65
N PRO A 150 27.63 9.26 21.52
CA PRO A 150 28.64 9.74 20.58
C PRO A 150 28.49 9.13 19.16
N TYR A 151 27.25 8.87 18.72
CA TYR A 151 26.98 8.40 17.34
C TYR A 151 26.61 9.59 16.45
N CYS A 152 27.11 9.57 15.23
CA CYS A 152 26.85 10.61 14.25
C CYS A 152 26.82 10.05 12.82
N LEU A 153 26.40 10.88 11.88
CA LEU A 153 26.28 10.53 10.47
C LEU A 153 27.60 9.99 9.87
N ASP A 154 28.76 10.45 10.35
CA ASP A 154 30.07 9.93 9.92
C ASP A 154 30.27 8.46 10.30
N ASN A 155 29.79 8.04 11.49
CA ASN A 155 29.86 6.64 11.91
C ASN A 155 29.00 5.76 11.00
N GLN A 156 27.82 6.25 10.61
CA GLN A 156 26.88 5.55 9.77
C GLN A 156 27.42 5.37 8.34
N LEU A 157 28.01 6.43 7.76
CA LEU A 157 28.66 6.38 6.45
C LEU A 157 29.90 5.46 6.46
N ALA A 158 30.68 5.46 7.54
CA ALA A 158 31.80 4.55 7.69
C ALA A 158 31.34 3.08 7.74
N SER A 159 30.26 2.79 8.46
CA SER A 159 29.65 1.45 8.48
C SER A 159 29.11 1.06 7.10
N PHE A 160 28.41 1.96 6.42
CA PHE A 160 27.92 1.72 5.06
C PHE A 160 29.01 1.36 4.08
N LYS A 161 30.15 2.07 4.09
CA LYS A 161 31.30 1.73 3.24
C LYS A 161 31.87 0.34 3.53
N LYS A 162 31.89 -0.10 4.80
CA LYS A 162 32.30 -1.47 5.15
C LYS A 162 31.32 -2.50 4.58
N VAL A 163 30.02 -2.23 4.67
CA VAL A 163 28.99 -3.10 4.09
C VAL A 163 29.13 -3.17 2.57
N LEU A 164 29.28 -2.03 1.88
CA LEU A 164 29.50 -1.99 0.44
C LEU A 164 30.75 -2.78 0.01
N GLY A 165 31.84 -2.67 0.76
CA GLY A 165 33.07 -3.43 0.52
C GLY A 165 32.86 -4.96 0.58
N ARG A 166 31.79 -5.44 1.23
CA ARG A 166 31.42 -6.86 1.31
C ARG A 166 30.42 -7.27 0.25
N ILE A 167 29.35 -6.49 0.07
CA ILE A 167 28.20 -6.88 -0.78
C ILE A 167 28.38 -6.48 -2.25
N ALA A 168 29.25 -5.51 -2.54
CA ALA A 168 29.53 -5.02 -3.87
C ALA A 168 31.01 -4.58 -4.00
N PRO A 169 31.97 -5.52 -3.85
CA PRO A 169 33.39 -5.20 -3.83
C PRO A 169 33.84 -4.61 -5.17
N GLY A 170 34.42 -3.41 -5.12
CA GLY A 170 34.92 -2.68 -6.29
C GLY A 170 34.01 -1.55 -6.76
N VAL A 171 34.61 -0.59 -7.47
CA VAL A 171 33.94 0.66 -7.87
C VAL A 171 32.72 0.40 -8.76
N ASP A 172 32.87 -0.47 -9.77
CA ASP A 172 31.79 -0.72 -10.74
C ASP A 172 30.62 -1.49 -10.11
N ALA A 173 30.92 -2.49 -9.26
CA ALA A 173 29.91 -3.23 -8.52
C ALA A 173 29.15 -2.30 -7.55
N THR A 174 29.85 -1.44 -6.81
CA THR A 174 29.24 -0.46 -5.92
C THR A 174 28.34 0.50 -6.69
N LYS A 175 28.83 1.08 -7.80
CA LYS A 175 28.02 1.98 -8.65
C LYS A 175 26.80 1.28 -9.23
N SER A 176 26.92 0.03 -9.68
CA SER A 176 25.80 -0.75 -10.19
C SER A 176 24.75 -0.99 -9.10
N LEU A 177 25.18 -1.40 -7.90
CA LEU A 177 24.28 -1.67 -6.78
C LEU A 177 23.57 -0.40 -6.33
N LEU A 178 24.29 0.71 -6.15
CA LEU A 178 23.72 1.98 -5.72
C LEU A 178 22.89 2.69 -6.80
N GLY A 179 23.18 2.43 -8.09
CA GLY A 179 22.38 2.92 -9.20
C GLY A 179 20.96 2.35 -9.23
N GLU A 180 20.74 1.17 -8.62
CA GLU A 180 19.44 0.50 -8.49
C GLU A 180 18.83 0.63 -7.08
N SER A 181 19.43 1.43 -6.21
CA SER A 181 19.01 1.58 -4.80
C SER A 181 18.44 2.96 -4.52
N LEU A 182 17.50 3.04 -3.58
CA LEU A 182 17.09 4.30 -2.97
C LEU A 182 17.97 4.58 -1.75
N ILE A 183 18.58 5.75 -1.70
CA ILE A 183 19.20 6.24 -0.46
C ILE A 183 18.20 7.11 0.28
N VAL A 184 17.93 6.79 1.54
CA VAL A 184 17.11 7.62 2.43
C VAL A 184 18.02 8.26 3.47
N MET A 185 18.34 9.54 3.28
CA MET A 185 18.98 10.34 4.32
C MET A 185 17.87 10.81 5.24
N GLY A 186 17.33 9.95 6.12
CA GLY A 186 16.23 10.27 7.04
C GLY A 186 16.47 11.51 7.89
N GLU A 187 15.51 11.87 8.78
CA GLU A 187 15.71 13.04 9.62
C GLU A 187 17.00 12.91 10.43
N ILE A 188 17.87 13.88 10.25
CA ILE A 188 19.18 13.97 10.87
C ILE A 188 19.55 15.44 10.94
N GLY A 189 20.12 15.86 12.07
CA GLY A 189 20.36 17.27 12.36
C GLY A 189 19.45 17.81 13.47
N GLY A 190 18.29 17.21 13.73
CA GLY A 190 17.44 17.60 14.86
C GLY A 190 18.15 17.47 16.21
N ASN A 191 18.81 16.33 16.45
CA ASN A 191 19.56 16.11 17.69
C ASN A 191 20.72 17.09 17.89
N ASP A 192 21.31 17.59 16.80
CA ASP A 192 22.35 18.63 16.87
C ASP A 192 21.85 19.87 17.59
N TYR A 193 20.54 20.17 17.56
CA TYR A 193 19.92 21.29 18.25
C TYR A 193 19.25 20.89 19.56
N ASN A 194 18.59 19.73 19.60
CA ASN A 194 17.80 19.28 20.76
C ASN A 194 18.62 19.23 22.05
N PHE A 195 19.90 18.84 21.98
CA PHE A 195 20.79 18.83 23.16
C PHE A 195 21.01 20.22 23.76
N TRP A 196 21.01 21.28 22.93
CA TRP A 196 21.15 22.66 23.42
C TRP A 196 19.85 23.22 23.95
N PHE A 197 18.74 22.89 23.29
CA PHE A 197 17.42 23.25 23.75
C PHE A 197 17.18 22.68 25.15
N THR A 198 17.37 21.37 25.32
CA THR A 198 17.25 20.69 26.62
C THR A 198 18.23 21.22 27.68
N ALA A 199 19.45 21.60 27.29
CA ALA A 199 20.40 22.28 28.17
C ALA A 199 20.07 23.76 28.46
N ARG A 200 18.93 24.27 27.95
CA ARG A 200 18.44 25.66 28.07
C ARG A 200 19.47 26.71 27.66
N GLN A 201 20.30 26.40 26.65
CA GLN A 201 21.19 27.39 26.07
C GLN A 201 20.40 28.47 25.32
N PRO A 202 20.97 29.67 25.12
CA PRO A 202 20.34 30.70 24.33
C PRO A 202 19.93 30.19 22.94
N ARG A 203 18.73 30.58 22.49
CA ARG A 203 18.18 30.18 21.17
C ARG A 203 19.15 30.46 20.01
N GLU A 204 19.94 31.52 20.15
CA GLU A 204 20.91 31.95 19.16
C GLU A 204 22.07 30.97 18.98
N THR A 205 22.42 30.19 20.02
CA THR A 205 23.49 29.19 19.94
C THR A 205 23.18 28.17 18.85
N ALA A 206 21.96 27.61 18.81
CA ALA A 206 21.52 26.67 17.79
C ALA A 206 21.51 27.28 16.38
N ARG A 207 21.20 28.58 16.26
CA ARG A 207 21.18 29.29 14.98
C ARG A 207 22.57 29.48 14.40
N GLN A 208 23.57 29.74 15.23
CA GLN A 208 24.95 30.05 14.79
C GLN A 208 25.62 28.93 14.00
N TYR A 209 25.29 27.66 14.29
CA TYR A 209 25.87 26.51 13.58
C TYR A 209 24.87 25.70 12.77
N LEU A 210 23.62 26.19 12.61
CA LEU A 210 22.68 25.62 11.66
C LEU A 210 23.31 25.44 10.26
N PRO A 211 24.08 26.40 9.71
CA PRO A 211 24.76 26.21 8.43
C PRO A 211 25.76 25.04 8.42
N ASP A 212 26.44 24.78 9.55
CA ASP A 212 27.40 23.68 9.66
C ASP A 212 26.67 22.32 9.62
N VAL A 213 25.52 22.21 10.28
CA VAL A 213 24.64 21.01 10.22
C VAL A 213 24.18 20.75 8.79
N ILE A 214 23.61 21.78 8.13
CA ILE A 214 23.14 21.67 6.74
C ILE A 214 24.30 21.30 5.81
N GLY A 215 25.46 21.93 5.97
CA GLY A 215 26.66 21.64 5.19
C GLY A 215 27.13 20.19 5.37
N ARG A 216 27.05 19.64 6.58
CA ARG A 216 27.41 18.23 6.81
C ARG A 216 26.39 17.28 6.18
N ILE A 217 25.09 17.52 6.29
CA ILE A 217 24.05 16.72 5.62
C ILE A 217 24.29 16.74 4.10
N GLY A 218 24.51 17.92 3.53
CA GLY A 218 24.79 18.08 2.11
C GLY A 218 26.06 17.35 1.66
N ALA A 219 27.13 17.39 2.46
CA ALA A 219 28.34 16.63 2.20
C ALA A 219 28.11 15.11 2.24
N ALA A 220 27.25 14.60 3.13
CA ALA A 220 26.91 13.18 3.21
C ALA A 220 26.12 12.73 1.98
N VAL A 221 25.16 13.55 1.53
CA VAL A 221 24.42 13.32 0.29
C VAL A 221 25.39 13.31 -0.90
N GLN A 222 26.31 14.26 -1.00
CA GLN A 222 27.32 14.27 -2.05
C GLN A 222 28.23 13.03 -2.00
N GLU A 223 28.55 12.55 -0.81
CA GLU A 223 29.38 11.36 -0.61
C GLU A 223 28.72 10.09 -1.15
N VAL A 224 27.43 9.86 -0.85
CA VAL A 224 26.70 8.70 -1.41
C VAL A 224 26.50 8.82 -2.92
N ILE A 225 26.34 10.04 -3.45
CA ILE A 225 26.34 10.28 -4.91
C ILE A 225 27.68 9.88 -5.52
N ASN A 226 28.80 10.30 -4.91
CA ASN A 226 30.14 9.96 -5.39
C ASN A 226 30.40 8.45 -5.38
N LEU A 227 29.80 7.73 -4.43
CA LEU A 227 29.83 6.26 -4.37
C LEU A 227 29.01 5.61 -5.50
N GLY A 228 28.00 6.30 -6.02
CA GLY A 228 27.22 5.84 -7.18
C GLY A 228 25.70 5.93 -7.03
N ALA A 229 25.18 6.49 -5.92
CA ALA A 229 23.75 6.65 -5.73
C ALA A 229 23.14 7.51 -6.86
N LYS A 230 22.00 7.05 -7.39
CA LYS A 230 21.25 7.75 -8.44
C LYS A 230 19.96 8.39 -7.95
N THR A 231 19.42 7.90 -6.83
CA THR A 231 18.28 8.54 -6.16
C THR A 231 18.53 8.67 -4.67
N VAL A 232 18.35 9.88 -4.14
CA VAL A 232 18.48 10.17 -2.71
C VAL A 232 17.28 10.98 -2.23
N LEU A 233 16.59 10.49 -1.21
CA LEU A 233 15.56 11.23 -0.48
C LEU A 233 16.19 11.92 0.75
N VAL A 234 15.87 13.19 0.93
CA VAL A 234 16.34 14.04 2.02
C VAL A 234 15.13 14.77 2.63
N PRO A 235 14.63 14.36 3.80
CA PRO A 235 13.54 15.03 4.48
C PRO A 235 14.03 16.18 5.36
N GLY A 236 13.14 17.14 5.63
CA GLY A 236 13.35 18.16 6.65
C GLY A 236 12.97 17.70 8.06
N ASN A 237 13.27 18.54 9.05
CA ASN A 237 12.88 18.36 10.44
C ASN A 237 11.36 18.49 10.63
N PHE A 238 10.83 17.76 11.61
CA PHE A 238 9.45 17.89 12.09
C PHE A 238 9.17 19.21 12.82
N PRO A 239 7.90 19.56 13.07
CA PRO A 239 7.53 20.69 13.90
C PRO A 239 7.87 20.44 15.38
N PHE A 240 9.08 20.81 15.82
CA PHE A 240 9.57 20.59 17.18
C PHE A 240 8.67 21.19 18.26
N GLY A 241 8.05 22.33 17.97
CA GLY A 241 7.17 23.01 18.92
C GLY A 241 5.90 22.24 19.25
N CYS A 242 5.58 21.19 18.47
CA CYS A 242 4.41 20.35 18.69
C CYS A 242 4.73 19.08 19.50
N ALA A 243 6.00 18.81 19.82
CA ALA A 243 6.37 17.63 20.61
C ALA A 243 5.93 17.79 22.08
N PRO A 244 5.22 16.82 22.67
CA PRO A 244 4.73 16.91 24.05
C PRO A 244 5.83 17.23 25.08
N GLU A 245 7.03 16.67 24.95
CA GLU A 245 8.15 16.96 25.86
C GLU A 245 8.61 18.42 25.77
N TYR A 246 8.53 19.03 24.58
CA TYR A 246 8.84 20.45 24.39
C TYR A 246 7.74 21.33 24.97
N LEU A 247 6.49 20.98 24.71
CA LEU A 247 5.32 21.65 25.28
C LEU A 247 5.36 21.63 26.80
N GLN A 248 5.74 20.51 27.41
CA GLN A 248 5.92 20.37 28.86
C GLN A 248 7.12 21.16 29.39
N GLY A 249 8.29 21.04 28.76
CA GLY A 249 9.54 21.64 29.27
C GLY A 249 9.62 23.16 29.11
N PHE A 250 8.91 23.71 28.13
CA PHE A 250 8.98 25.13 27.74
C PHE A 250 7.62 25.83 27.80
N GLN A 251 6.73 25.36 28.68
CA GLN A 251 5.46 26.03 28.95
C GLN A 251 5.66 27.52 29.23
N SER A 252 4.89 28.34 28.52
CA SER A 252 4.75 29.77 28.75
C SER A 252 3.29 30.10 29.10
N SER A 253 3.09 31.07 29.99
CA SER A 253 1.78 31.64 30.26
C SER A 253 1.36 32.68 29.21
N ASN A 254 2.28 33.10 28.35
CA ASN A 254 2.00 34.01 27.26
C ASN A 254 1.45 33.26 26.05
N THR A 255 0.18 33.47 25.73
CA THR A 255 -0.50 32.79 24.61
C THR A 255 0.12 33.13 23.25
N SER A 256 0.85 34.25 23.11
CA SER A 256 1.54 34.59 21.86
C SER A 256 2.76 33.71 21.57
N ASP A 257 3.21 32.92 22.55
CA ASP A 257 4.34 32.01 22.36
C ASP A 257 3.93 30.70 21.65
N TYR A 258 2.63 30.50 21.44
CA TYR A 258 2.06 29.35 20.74
C TYR A 258 1.43 29.77 19.42
N ASP A 259 1.48 28.89 18.43
CA ASP A 259 0.79 29.07 17.15
C ASP A 259 -0.68 28.61 17.21
N ALA A 260 -1.39 28.73 16.09
CA ALA A 260 -2.80 28.37 15.99
C ALA A 260 -3.10 26.87 16.24
N THR A 261 -2.07 26.02 16.19
CA THR A 261 -2.18 24.59 16.50
C THR A 261 -1.84 24.26 17.96
N GLY A 262 -1.54 25.28 18.78
CA GLY A 262 -1.13 25.10 20.18
C GLY A 262 0.33 24.68 20.35
N CYS A 263 1.11 24.68 19.27
CA CYS A 263 2.53 24.34 19.29
C CYS A 263 3.38 25.57 19.64
N ILE A 264 4.54 25.39 20.27
CA ILE A 264 5.44 26.50 20.59
C ILE A 264 6.01 27.10 19.31
N ALA A 265 5.65 28.35 19.03
CA ALA A 265 5.86 28.99 17.75
C ALA A 265 7.34 29.15 17.38
N TRP A 266 8.20 29.44 18.36
CA TRP A 266 9.63 29.69 18.09
C TRP A 266 10.39 28.41 17.70
N PHE A 267 10.02 27.25 18.26
CA PHE A 267 10.60 25.97 17.86
C PHE A 267 10.17 25.60 16.44
N ASN A 268 8.89 25.79 16.13
CA ASN A 268 8.36 25.59 14.78
C ASN A 268 9.00 26.55 13.77
N ASP A 269 9.29 27.79 14.16
CA ASP A 269 10.04 28.75 13.35
C ASP A 269 11.47 28.33 13.08
N PHE A 270 12.12 27.74 14.09
CA PHE A 270 13.47 27.18 13.94
C PHE A 270 13.47 25.98 12.99
N SER A 271 12.54 25.04 13.12
CA SER A 271 12.40 23.91 12.18
C SER A 271 12.20 24.39 10.74
N ARG A 272 11.37 25.43 10.52
CA ARG A 272 11.19 26.02 9.19
C ARG A 272 12.47 26.65 8.63
N GLN A 273 13.26 27.35 9.47
CA GLN A 273 14.55 27.91 9.05
C GLN A 273 15.55 26.82 8.63
N HIS A 274 15.66 25.74 9.42
CA HIS A 274 16.47 24.59 9.04
C HIS A 274 16.01 24.00 7.71
N ASN A 275 14.71 23.74 7.58
CA ASN A 275 14.14 23.13 6.37
C ASN A 275 14.34 24.01 5.14
N GLN A 276 14.19 25.33 5.27
CA GLN A 276 14.46 26.27 4.18
C GLN A 276 15.93 26.25 3.76
N ALA A 277 16.87 26.20 4.70
CA ALA A 277 18.30 26.06 4.39
C ALA A 277 18.61 24.70 3.74
N LEU A 278 17.96 23.61 4.18
CA LEU A 278 18.11 22.29 3.59
C LEU A 278 17.58 22.23 2.15
N VAL A 279 16.43 22.86 1.87
CA VAL A 279 15.90 22.98 0.50
C VAL A 279 16.88 23.71 -0.41
N GLN A 280 17.51 24.79 0.07
CA GLN A 280 18.54 25.51 -0.68
C GLN A 280 19.76 24.63 -0.96
N GLU A 281 20.19 23.84 0.03
CA GLU A 281 21.30 22.90 -0.12
C GLU A 281 20.98 21.76 -1.09
N VAL A 282 19.78 21.18 -1.04
CA VAL A 282 19.30 20.19 -2.01
C VAL A 282 19.28 20.80 -3.43
N ALA A 283 18.82 22.03 -3.59
CA ALA A 283 18.85 22.73 -4.88
C ALA A 283 20.29 22.93 -5.39
N ARG A 284 21.22 23.30 -4.50
CA ARG A 284 22.65 23.40 -4.82
C ARG A 284 23.21 22.06 -5.29
N LEU A 285 22.93 20.96 -4.56
CA LEU A 285 23.37 19.62 -4.92
C LEU A 285 22.77 19.13 -6.25
N ARG A 286 21.49 19.42 -6.53
CA ARG A 286 20.86 19.13 -7.82
C ARG A 286 21.60 19.81 -8.98
N SER A 287 21.97 21.07 -8.81
CA SER A 287 22.71 21.82 -9.83
C SER A 287 24.10 21.23 -10.13
N GLN A 288 24.73 20.62 -9.12
CA GLN A 288 26.05 20.00 -9.23
C GLN A 288 25.99 18.56 -9.75
N ASN A 289 24.85 17.88 -9.60
CA ASN A 289 24.68 16.47 -9.93
C ASN A 289 23.45 16.27 -10.84
N PRO A 290 23.46 16.80 -12.09
CA PRO A 290 22.28 16.78 -12.97
C PRO A 290 21.81 15.37 -13.37
N GLY A 291 22.64 14.34 -13.17
CA GLY A 291 22.30 12.93 -13.42
C GLY A 291 21.86 12.15 -12.18
N VAL A 292 21.47 12.84 -11.10
CA VAL A 292 20.99 12.26 -9.84
C VAL A 292 19.63 12.86 -9.50
N THR A 293 18.69 12.00 -9.15
CA THR A 293 17.39 12.40 -8.60
C THR A 293 17.56 12.65 -7.10
N LEU A 294 17.61 13.92 -6.71
CA LEU A 294 17.50 14.31 -5.29
C LEU A 294 16.06 14.69 -5.01
N ILE A 295 15.46 14.11 -3.98
CA ILE A 295 14.07 14.32 -3.58
C ILE A 295 14.09 15.01 -2.22
N TYR A 296 13.46 16.18 -2.11
CA TYR A 296 13.19 16.80 -0.82
C TYR A 296 11.82 16.34 -0.32
N ALA A 297 11.77 15.83 0.91
CA ALA A 297 10.53 15.41 1.55
C ALA A 297 10.14 16.37 2.70
N ASP A 298 9.00 17.03 2.56
CA ASP A 298 8.48 17.98 3.55
C ASP A 298 7.76 17.26 4.70
N TYR A 299 8.55 16.59 5.54
CA TYR A 299 8.05 15.94 6.76
C TYR A 299 7.34 16.91 7.70
N TYR A 300 7.78 18.17 7.71
CA TYR A 300 7.16 19.22 8.51
C TYR A 300 5.71 19.46 8.07
N GLY A 301 5.51 19.74 6.78
CA GLY A 301 4.19 19.95 6.20
C GLY A 301 3.30 18.72 6.35
N ALA A 302 3.85 17.53 6.12
CA ALA A 302 3.10 16.27 6.22
C ALA A 302 2.60 16.04 7.66
N ALA A 303 3.44 16.29 8.66
CA ALA A 303 3.04 16.17 10.07
C ALA A 303 2.01 17.24 10.47
N LEU A 304 2.16 18.46 9.96
CA LEU A 304 1.29 19.59 10.31
C LEU A 304 -0.19 19.35 9.94
N GLU A 305 -0.48 18.46 9.00
CA GLU A 305 -1.86 18.09 8.65
C GLU A 305 -2.65 17.54 9.81
N PHE A 306 -2.07 16.60 10.57
CA PHE A 306 -2.77 16.02 11.73
C PHE A 306 -2.72 16.92 12.96
N PHE A 307 -1.85 17.93 13.02
CA PHE A 307 -1.93 18.97 14.05
C PHE A 307 -3.05 19.98 13.77
N LYS A 308 -3.27 20.32 12.49
CA LYS A 308 -4.35 21.22 12.07
C LYS A 308 -5.72 20.54 12.09
N ASN A 309 -5.79 19.30 11.63
CA ASN A 309 -7.04 18.58 11.39
C ASN A 309 -7.04 17.16 11.99
N PRO A 310 -6.74 16.98 13.29
CA PRO A 310 -6.50 15.66 13.89
C PRO A 310 -7.65 14.66 13.68
N LYS A 311 -8.91 15.14 13.74
CA LYS A 311 -10.10 14.32 13.55
C LYS A 311 -10.16 13.64 12.18
N ASN A 312 -9.66 14.29 11.12
CA ASN A 312 -9.64 13.71 9.77
C ASN A 312 -8.75 12.47 9.69
N TYR A 313 -7.81 12.34 10.62
CA TYR A 313 -6.84 11.26 10.68
C TYR A 313 -7.14 10.23 11.78
N GLY A 314 -8.26 10.39 12.50
CA GLY A 314 -8.60 9.56 13.66
C GLY A 314 -7.73 9.84 14.89
N ILE A 315 -7.00 10.96 14.90
CA ILE A 315 -6.19 11.40 16.04
C ILE A 315 -7.08 12.23 16.97
N GLY A 316 -6.92 12.01 18.27
CA GLY A 316 -7.55 12.80 19.32
C GLY A 316 -6.91 14.18 19.45
N ASP A 317 -6.35 14.49 20.61
CA ASP A 317 -5.49 15.66 20.75
C ASP A 317 -4.07 15.30 20.28
N PRO A 318 -3.56 15.91 19.19
CA PRO A 318 -2.26 15.56 18.63
C PRO A 318 -1.08 16.04 19.49
N LEU A 319 -1.33 16.88 20.51
CA LEU A 319 -0.31 17.41 21.41
C LEU A 319 -0.09 16.55 22.67
N LEU A 320 -0.83 15.45 22.81
CA LEU A 320 -0.68 14.50 23.93
C LEU A 320 0.16 13.30 23.50
N GLU A 321 1.03 12.81 24.40
CA GLU A 321 1.70 11.54 24.22
C GLU A 321 0.81 10.35 24.62
N CYS A 322 1.02 9.21 23.95
CA CYS A 322 0.28 7.99 24.23
C CYS A 322 0.85 7.25 25.44
N CYS A 323 2.16 7.06 25.47
CA CYS A 323 2.90 6.31 26.49
C CYS A 323 3.69 7.27 27.36
N GLY A 324 3.26 7.44 28.61
CA GLY A 324 3.76 8.51 29.46
C GLY A 324 3.30 8.43 30.91
N GLY A 325 3.19 9.60 31.53
CA GLY A 325 2.74 9.82 32.91
C GLY A 325 1.45 10.64 33.01
N ASP A 326 1.23 11.26 34.18
CA ASP A 326 0.05 12.08 34.48
C ASP A 326 0.29 13.59 34.34
N GLY A 327 1.31 13.99 33.58
CA GLY A 327 1.55 15.39 33.22
C GLY A 327 0.49 15.96 32.27
N PRO A 328 0.44 17.29 32.08
CA PRO A 328 -0.60 17.96 31.30
C PRO A 328 -0.59 17.60 29.81
N TYR A 329 0.55 17.15 29.27
CA TYR A 329 0.65 16.61 27.90
C TYR A 329 0.77 15.08 27.88
N HIS A 330 0.32 14.43 28.97
CA HIS A 330 0.60 13.04 29.33
C HIS A 330 2.08 12.72 29.59
N THR A 331 2.93 13.74 29.67
CA THR A 331 4.38 13.66 29.98
C THR A 331 4.66 13.33 31.45
N GLY A 332 5.95 13.25 31.81
CA GLY A 332 6.40 13.18 33.21
C GLY A 332 6.71 11.77 33.72
N MET A 333 6.62 10.76 32.85
CA MET A 333 7.16 9.43 33.08
C MET A 333 7.76 8.90 31.79
N THR A 334 8.96 8.35 31.88
CA THR A 334 9.61 7.71 30.74
C THR A 334 8.80 6.51 30.25
N CYS A 335 8.49 6.47 28.95
CA CYS A 335 7.81 5.33 28.33
C CYS A 335 8.60 4.03 28.50
N ASN A 336 8.09 3.12 29.33
CA ASN A 336 8.62 1.79 29.61
C ASN A 336 7.47 0.89 30.12
N LYS A 337 7.76 -0.33 30.58
CA LYS A 337 6.74 -1.29 31.06
C LYS A 337 5.87 -0.83 32.23
N THR A 338 6.29 0.22 32.96
CA THR A 338 5.54 0.82 34.07
C THR A 338 4.80 2.09 33.69
N ALA A 339 5.07 2.63 32.50
CA ALA A 339 4.40 3.82 31.99
C ALA A 339 2.93 3.54 31.64
N LYS A 340 2.12 4.59 31.68
CA LYS A 340 0.71 4.53 31.32
C LYS A 340 0.58 4.69 29.82
N VAL A 341 -0.15 3.76 29.19
CA VAL A 341 -0.59 3.88 27.81
C VAL A 341 -2.03 4.41 27.83
N TRP A 342 -2.21 5.69 27.50
CA TRP A 342 -3.45 6.44 27.70
C TRP A 342 -4.62 6.03 26.79
N GLY A 343 -4.36 5.21 25.79
CA GLY A 343 -5.39 4.66 24.92
C GLY A 343 -4.80 3.82 23.79
N SER A 344 -5.58 3.60 22.73
CA SER A 344 -5.04 2.97 21.53
C SER A 344 -4.01 3.90 20.88
N PRO A 345 -2.77 3.45 20.59
CA PRO A 345 -1.76 4.25 19.89
C PRO A 345 -2.25 4.82 18.54
N ALA A 346 -3.22 4.15 17.91
CA ALA A 346 -3.85 4.60 16.67
C ALA A 346 -4.63 5.93 16.78
N ASN A 347 -4.89 6.40 18.01
CA ASN A 347 -5.59 7.66 18.28
C ASN A 347 -4.65 8.81 18.67
N PHE A 348 -3.33 8.58 18.71
CA PHE A 348 -2.34 9.57 19.15
C PHE A 348 -1.35 9.87 18.04
N ALA A 349 -0.86 11.12 17.99
CA ALA A 349 0.22 11.50 17.09
C ALA A 349 1.60 11.21 17.69
N SER A 350 1.77 11.46 18.99
CA SER A 350 3.03 11.22 19.71
C SER A 350 2.99 9.92 20.50
N TRP A 351 4.07 9.16 20.43
CA TRP A 351 4.25 7.93 21.18
C TRP A 351 4.74 8.20 22.60
N ASP A 352 5.94 8.77 22.74
CA ASP A 352 6.67 8.94 24.00
C ASP A 352 7.09 10.39 24.25
N GLY A 353 6.41 11.34 23.60
CA GLY A 353 6.62 12.77 23.76
C GLY A 353 7.67 13.40 22.86
N VAL A 354 8.49 12.59 22.19
CA VAL A 354 9.43 13.03 21.16
C VAL A 354 9.16 12.29 19.85
N HIS A 355 9.04 10.96 19.90
CA HIS A 355 8.81 10.13 18.74
C HIS A 355 7.32 10.04 18.46
N MET A 356 6.98 9.86 17.18
CA MET A 356 5.60 9.71 16.74
C MET A 356 5.13 8.27 16.82
N THR A 357 3.81 8.08 16.86
CA THR A 357 3.23 6.74 16.74
C THR A 357 3.40 6.20 15.33
N GLU A 358 3.29 4.88 15.17
CA GLU A 358 3.19 4.23 13.87
C GLU A 358 2.09 4.87 13.01
N LYS A 359 0.96 5.24 13.63
CA LYS A 359 -0.16 5.91 12.95
C LYS A 359 0.28 7.25 12.35
N ALA A 360 0.95 8.10 13.12
CA ALA A 360 1.44 9.38 12.61
C ALA A 360 2.51 9.19 11.52
N TYR A 361 3.45 8.25 11.70
CA TYR A 361 4.42 7.93 10.66
C TYR A 361 3.78 7.41 9.37
N SER A 362 2.69 6.64 9.46
CA SER A 362 1.94 6.19 8.27
C SER A 362 1.36 7.38 7.49
N ILE A 363 0.81 8.37 8.18
CA ILE A 363 0.22 9.56 7.53
C ILE A 363 1.31 10.38 6.82
N ILE A 364 2.47 10.54 7.46
CA ILE A 364 3.61 11.25 6.87
C ILE A 364 4.15 10.49 5.66
N ALA A 365 4.35 9.17 5.79
CA ALA A 365 4.80 8.33 4.69
C ALA A 365 3.84 8.41 3.50
N ASP A 366 2.53 8.26 3.74
CA ASP A 366 1.49 8.39 2.71
C ASP A 366 1.54 9.76 2.02
N GLY A 367 1.74 10.84 2.79
CA GLY A 367 1.88 12.20 2.25
C GLY A 367 3.07 12.35 1.31
N VAL A 368 4.20 11.75 1.66
CA VAL A 368 5.44 11.76 0.88
C VAL A 368 5.32 10.86 -0.36
N LEU A 369 4.81 9.64 -0.21
CA LEU A 369 4.60 8.68 -1.30
C LEU A 369 3.57 9.19 -2.32
N SER A 370 2.50 9.84 -1.88
CA SER A 370 1.49 10.48 -2.75
C SER A 370 1.91 11.81 -3.35
N LYS A 371 3.19 12.21 -3.22
CA LYS A 371 3.79 13.47 -3.71
C LYS A 371 3.23 14.76 -3.12
N ARG A 372 2.27 14.70 -2.19
CA ARG A 372 1.74 15.91 -1.54
C ARG A 372 2.80 16.65 -0.72
N TYR A 373 3.80 15.91 -0.22
CA TYR A 373 4.90 16.43 0.58
C TYR A 373 6.27 15.95 0.07
N ALA A 374 6.40 15.75 -1.23
CA ALA A 374 7.67 15.48 -1.89
C ALA A 374 7.73 16.25 -3.21
N ASP A 375 8.87 16.90 -3.49
CA ASP A 375 9.02 17.69 -4.71
C ASP A 375 9.37 16.86 -5.96
N ALA A 376 9.57 15.55 -5.77
CA ALA A 376 9.68 14.57 -6.82
C ALA A 376 9.09 13.23 -6.36
N PRO A 377 8.55 12.41 -7.28
CA PRO A 377 8.14 11.05 -6.99
C PRO A 377 9.23 10.21 -6.33
N LEU A 378 8.86 9.44 -5.31
CA LEU A 378 9.61 8.23 -4.94
C LEU A 378 9.37 7.10 -5.95
N GLU A 379 8.14 6.98 -6.45
CA GLU A 379 7.74 6.04 -7.50
C GLU A 379 7.86 6.72 -8.87
N ALA A 380 8.65 6.19 -9.81
CA ALA A 380 8.87 6.83 -11.11
C ALA A 380 7.55 7.01 -11.90
N GLU A 381 6.91 8.17 -11.76
CA GLU A 381 5.71 8.51 -12.53
C GLU A 381 6.09 9.11 -13.89
N GLN A 382 5.48 8.53 -14.92
CA GLN A 382 5.42 9.06 -16.27
C GLN A 382 4.76 10.44 -16.27
N GLN A 383 5.47 11.48 -16.69
CA GLN A 383 4.87 12.79 -16.94
C GLN A 383 3.92 12.70 -18.14
N GLN A 384 2.61 12.76 -17.90
CA GLN A 384 1.67 13.27 -18.89
C GLN A 384 1.72 14.80 -18.87
N PRO A 385 1.91 15.49 -20.01
CA PRO A 385 1.87 16.95 -20.04
C PRO A 385 0.45 17.46 -19.85
N LEU A 386 0.24 18.31 -18.83
CA LEU A 386 -0.93 19.17 -18.71
C LEU A 386 -0.96 20.16 -19.89
N SER A 387 -2.05 20.12 -20.65
CA SER A 387 -2.34 21.06 -21.72
C SER A 387 -2.82 22.39 -21.15
N ASP A 388 -1.95 23.41 -21.15
CA ASP A 388 -2.38 24.80 -20.93
C ASP A 388 -2.74 25.44 -22.28
N MET A 389 -4.03 25.76 -22.44
CA MET A 389 -4.56 26.39 -23.65
C MET A 389 -4.23 27.88 -23.68
N GLY A 390 -3.14 28.24 -24.35
CA GLY A 390 -2.86 29.59 -24.84
C GLY A 390 -3.18 29.71 -26.34
N SER A 391 -4.18 30.51 -26.67
CA SER A 391 -4.65 30.82 -28.03
C SER A 391 -3.53 31.27 -28.98
N PHE A 392 -3.38 30.59 -30.13
CA PHE A 392 -2.84 31.17 -31.36
C PHE A 392 -3.53 30.62 -32.63
N SER A 393 -3.81 31.53 -33.56
CA SER A 393 -4.65 31.31 -34.74
C SER A 393 -3.92 30.66 -35.93
N HIS A 394 -4.68 29.86 -36.68
CA HIS A 394 -4.60 29.60 -38.13
C HIS A 394 -3.29 29.08 -38.76
N GLN A 395 -3.23 27.75 -38.98
CA GLN A 395 -2.90 27.18 -40.29
C GLN A 395 -3.43 25.73 -40.41
N LYS A 396 -4.64 25.57 -40.96
CA LYS A 396 -5.25 24.26 -41.23
C LYS A 396 -4.79 23.77 -42.59
N HIS A 397 -4.24 22.55 -42.66
CA HIS A 397 -4.60 21.46 -43.60
C HIS A 397 -3.51 20.37 -43.77
N SER A 398 -2.28 20.55 -43.27
CA SER A 398 -1.24 19.48 -43.31
C SER A 398 -0.99 18.77 -41.97
N ILE A 399 -1.50 19.30 -40.86
CA ILE A 399 -1.23 18.81 -39.49
C ILE A 399 -2.09 17.60 -39.12
N SER A 400 -3.24 17.41 -39.78
CA SER A 400 -4.24 16.40 -39.38
C SER A 400 -3.83 14.95 -39.66
N VAL A 401 -2.99 14.69 -40.67
CA VAL A 401 -2.58 13.32 -41.03
C VAL A 401 -1.42 12.84 -40.15
N TYR A 402 -0.51 13.75 -39.78
CA TYR A 402 0.62 13.43 -38.90
C TYR A 402 0.19 13.24 -37.44
N LEU A 403 -0.80 14.00 -36.96
CA LEU A 403 -1.39 13.76 -35.63
C LEU A 403 -2.10 12.40 -35.57
N VAL A 404 -2.83 12.00 -36.61
CA VAL A 404 -3.51 10.69 -36.62
C VAL A 404 -2.51 9.53 -36.66
N LEU A 405 -1.40 9.65 -37.40
CA LEU A 405 -0.34 8.64 -37.43
C LEU A 405 0.46 8.57 -36.13
N VAL A 406 0.78 9.71 -35.50
CA VAL A 406 1.46 9.76 -34.19
C VAL A 406 0.53 9.22 -33.09
N SER A 407 -0.76 9.58 -33.11
CA SER A 407 -1.75 9.00 -32.20
C SER A 407 -1.95 7.50 -32.44
N ALA A 408 -1.96 7.03 -33.69
CA ALA A 408 -2.08 5.61 -33.99
C ALA A 408 -0.85 4.81 -33.53
N VAL A 409 0.36 5.35 -33.66
CA VAL A 409 1.61 4.72 -33.17
C VAL A 409 1.70 4.78 -31.63
N LEU A 410 1.20 5.85 -31.00
CA LEU A 410 1.08 5.95 -29.54
C LEU A 410 0.00 5.00 -28.97
N LEU A 411 -1.07 4.73 -29.72
CA LEU A 411 -2.16 3.80 -29.33
C LEU A 411 -1.84 2.33 -29.65
N LEU A 412 -0.94 2.05 -30.62
CA LEU A 412 -0.53 0.68 -30.97
C LEU A 412 0.56 0.11 -30.05
N ASN A 413 1.19 0.94 -29.20
CA ASN A 413 2.24 0.52 -28.27
C ASN A 413 1.90 0.72 -26.79
N SER A 414 0.63 0.96 -26.43
CA SER A 414 0.17 0.93 -25.03
C SER A 414 0.02 -0.52 -24.50
N THR A 415 1.02 -1.36 -24.74
CA THR A 415 1.32 -2.52 -23.88
C THR A 415 2.55 -2.18 -23.06
N LEU A 416 2.43 -1.15 -22.21
CA LEU A 416 3.41 -0.87 -21.18
C LEU A 416 3.23 -1.92 -20.09
N GLY A 417 4.17 -2.86 -20.03
CA GLY A 417 4.26 -3.82 -18.94
C GLY A 417 4.49 -3.08 -17.63
N LEU A 418 3.47 -3.08 -16.76
CA LEU A 418 3.61 -2.74 -15.36
C LEU A 418 4.52 -3.79 -14.70
N CYS A 419 5.59 -3.35 -14.02
CA CYS A 419 6.48 -4.20 -13.22
C CYS A 419 5.79 -4.59 -11.88
N GLY A 420 4.57 -5.12 -11.94
CA GLY A 420 3.97 -5.89 -10.84
C GLY A 420 4.41 -7.35 -10.92
N CYS A 421 4.40 -8.07 -9.80
CA CYS A 421 4.75 -9.51 -9.74
C CYS A 421 3.92 -10.36 -10.72
N TYR A 422 2.72 -9.85 -11.04
CA TYR A 422 1.82 -10.35 -12.05
C TYR A 422 1.42 -9.19 -12.95
N LYS A 423 1.26 -9.46 -14.25
CA LYS A 423 0.75 -8.46 -15.20
C LYS A 423 -0.78 -8.44 -15.23
N ARG A 424 -1.43 -9.49 -14.71
CA ARG A 424 -2.86 -9.76 -14.84
C ARG A 424 -3.41 -10.53 -13.64
N ILE A 425 -4.68 -10.33 -13.36
CA ILE A 425 -5.48 -11.20 -12.49
C ILE A 425 -6.61 -11.82 -13.31
N PHE A 426 -6.64 -13.14 -13.40
CA PHE A 426 -7.85 -13.86 -13.84
C PHE A 426 -8.49 -14.51 -12.63
N SER A 427 -9.81 -14.39 -12.49
CA SER A 427 -10.49 -14.84 -11.29
C SER A 427 -11.78 -15.59 -11.55
N PHE A 428 -12.09 -16.51 -10.64
CA PHE A 428 -13.27 -17.37 -10.62
C PHE A 428 -13.87 -17.33 -9.23
N GLY A 429 -15.18 -17.39 -9.07
CA GLY A 429 -15.78 -17.33 -7.74
C GLY A 429 -17.25 -16.96 -7.78
N ASP A 430 -17.72 -16.35 -6.70
CA ASP A 430 -19.12 -15.96 -6.55
C ASP A 430 -19.29 -14.46 -6.22
N SER A 431 -20.34 -14.11 -5.46
CA SER A 431 -20.63 -12.73 -5.07
C SER A 431 -19.54 -12.06 -4.25
N ILE A 432 -18.69 -12.83 -3.56
CA ILE A 432 -17.60 -12.29 -2.73
C ILE A 432 -16.56 -11.53 -3.55
N ILE A 433 -16.38 -11.89 -4.82
CA ILE A 433 -15.45 -11.22 -5.74
C ILE A 433 -16.09 -10.76 -7.04
N ASP A 434 -17.39 -10.97 -7.29
CA ASP A 434 -18.06 -10.51 -8.52
C ASP A 434 -17.89 -8.99 -8.70
N SER A 435 -17.28 -8.59 -9.83
CA SER A 435 -17.03 -7.20 -10.19
C SER A 435 -18.03 -6.61 -11.18
N GLY A 436 -19.16 -7.30 -11.41
CA GLY A 436 -20.29 -6.80 -12.20
C GLY A 436 -20.87 -7.77 -13.24
N ASN A 437 -20.46 -9.04 -13.25
CA ASN A 437 -21.01 -10.04 -14.17
C ASN A 437 -22.50 -10.30 -13.89
N PHE A 438 -22.89 -10.44 -12.62
CA PHE A 438 -24.31 -10.62 -12.28
C PHE A 438 -25.17 -9.42 -12.71
N VAL A 439 -24.67 -8.20 -12.49
CA VAL A 439 -25.33 -6.96 -12.94
C VAL A 439 -25.53 -6.94 -14.46
N HIS A 440 -24.53 -7.40 -15.22
CA HIS A 440 -24.65 -7.55 -16.67
C HIS A 440 -25.70 -8.60 -17.06
N ILE A 441 -25.69 -9.78 -16.43
CA ILE A 441 -26.67 -10.84 -16.67
C ILE A 441 -28.10 -10.35 -16.39
N ALA A 442 -28.28 -9.56 -15.34
CA ALA A 442 -29.59 -9.01 -14.99
C ALA A 442 -30.17 -8.10 -16.10
N GLY A 443 -29.35 -7.49 -16.96
CA GLY A 443 -29.82 -6.68 -18.10
C GLY A 443 -30.72 -5.52 -17.68
N ASP A 444 -31.98 -5.49 -18.13
CA ASP A 444 -32.95 -4.47 -17.72
C ASP A 444 -33.83 -4.91 -16.53
N HIS A 445 -33.63 -6.11 -16.00
CA HIS A 445 -34.41 -6.60 -14.86
C HIS A 445 -34.05 -5.86 -13.56
N PRO A 446 -35.02 -5.66 -12.65
CA PRO A 446 -34.78 -5.11 -11.33
C PRO A 446 -33.66 -5.86 -10.62
N CYS A 447 -32.65 -5.13 -10.17
CA CYS A 447 -31.48 -5.70 -9.52
C CYS A 447 -31.01 -4.73 -8.42
N PRO A 448 -31.06 -5.13 -7.14
CA PRO A 448 -30.69 -4.22 -6.04
C PRO A 448 -29.23 -3.76 -6.14
N PHE A 449 -28.35 -4.57 -6.73
CA PHE A 449 -26.93 -4.26 -6.90
C PHE A 449 -26.64 -3.21 -7.99
N LYS A 450 -27.66 -2.77 -8.74
CA LYS A 450 -27.60 -1.62 -9.67
C LYS A 450 -28.02 -0.31 -9.03
N GLU A 451 -28.51 -0.35 -7.80
CA GLU A 451 -29.12 0.78 -7.12
C GLU A 451 -28.35 1.07 -5.83
N PRO A 452 -28.43 2.31 -5.30
CA PRO A 452 -28.01 2.58 -3.93
C PRO A 452 -28.70 1.62 -2.96
N PRO A 453 -28.07 1.25 -1.82
CA PRO A 453 -26.85 1.83 -1.28
C PRO A 453 -25.54 1.13 -1.70
N PHE A 454 -25.55 0.20 -2.66
CA PHE A 454 -24.33 -0.49 -3.09
C PHE A 454 -23.31 0.50 -3.68
N GLY A 455 -22.02 0.30 -3.33
CA GLY A 455 -20.93 1.16 -3.78
C GLY A 455 -20.83 2.55 -3.12
N MET A 456 -21.66 2.85 -2.11
CA MET A 456 -21.70 4.16 -1.45
C MET A 456 -20.40 4.63 -0.74
N THR A 457 -19.51 3.72 -0.32
CA THR A 457 -18.30 4.10 0.43
C THR A 457 -17.13 4.46 -0.48
N TYR A 458 -16.68 3.59 -1.38
CA TYR A 458 -15.55 3.90 -2.26
C TYR A 458 -15.96 4.48 -3.61
N PHE A 459 -16.85 3.80 -4.34
CA PHE A 459 -17.21 4.20 -5.71
C PHE A 459 -18.16 5.41 -5.74
N LYS A 460 -18.90 5.65 -4.65
CA LYS A 460 -19.97 6.66 -4.52
C LYS A 460 -21.13 6.46 -5.51
N HIS A 461 -21.19 5.30 -6.15
CA HIS A 461 -22.27 4.84 -7.02
C HIS A 461 -22.26 3.30 -7.09
N PRO A 462 -23.37 2.65 -7.48
CA PRO A 462 -23.40 1.21 -7.71
C PRO A 462 -22.38 0.82 -8.78
N SER A 463 -21.45 -0.05 -8.41
CA SER A 463 -20.35 -0.51 -9.28
C SER A 463 -20.53 -1.96 -9.75
N GLY A 464 -21.61 -2.61 -9.32
CA GLY A 464 -21.88 -4.03 -9.55
C GLY A 464 -21.20 -4.98 -8.57
N ARG A 465 -20.42 -4.47 -7.62
CA ARG A 465 -19.88 -5.22 -6.48
C ARG A 465 -20.93 -5.33 -5.38
N ILE A 466 -21.04 -6.51 -4.76
CA ILE A 466 -22.06 -6.79 -3.73
C ILE A 466 -21.52 -6.40 -2.35
N SER A 467 -21.23 -5.12 -2.17
CA SER A 467 -20.77 -4.51 -0.92
C SER A 467 -21.09 -3.00 -0.91
N ASP A 468 -20.84 -2.32 0.20
CA ASP A 468 -20.88 -0.86 0.27
C ASP A 468 -19.79 -0.21 -0.59
N GLY A 469 -18.77 -0.95 -1.03
CA GLY A 469 -17.72 -0.44 -1.90
C GLY A 469 -16.85 -1.53 -2.53
N ARG A 470 -15.54 -1.50 -2.29
CA ARG A 470 -14.58 -2.48 -2.81
C ARG A 470 -14.77 -3.86 -2.18
N VAL A 471 -14.55 -4.92 -2.96
CA VAL A 471 -14.53 -6.31 -2.48
C VAL A 471 -13.09 -6.86 -2.49
N VAL A 472 -12.87 -8.06 -1.95
CA VAL A 472 -11.52 -8.57 -1.65
C VAL A 472 -10.57 -8.56 -2.87
N ILE A 473 -11.06 -8.85 -4.08
CA ILE A 473 -10.23 -8.81 -5.31
C ILE A 473 -9.73 -7.40 -5.66
N ASP A 474 -10.49 -6.36 -5.33
CA ASP A 474 -10.09 -4.98 -5.62
C ASP A 474 -8.87 -4.59 -4.80
N PHE A 475 -8.80 -5.04 -3.54
CA PHE A 475 -7.65 -4.82 -2.67
C PHE A 475 -6.42 -5.59 -3.16
N TYR A 476 -6.58 -6.81 -3.67
CA TYR A 476 -5.47 -7.53 -4.29
C TYR A 476 -4.97 -6.84 -5.55
N ALA A 477 -5.87 -6.39 -6.42
CA ALA A 477 -5.50 -5.65 -7.63
C ALA A 477 -4.73 -4.38 -7.26
N GLN A 478 -5.21 -3.59 -6.29
CA GLN A 478 -4.55 -2.39 -5.82
C GLN A 478 -3.16 -2.68 -5.23
N ALA A 479 -3.04 -3.67 -4.36
CA ALA A 479 -1.76 -4.05 -3.76
C ALA A 479 -0.74 -4.54 -4.80
N LEU A 480 -1.21 -5.18 -5.87
CA LEU A 480 -0.40 -5.64 -7.00
C LEU A 480 -0.20 -4.57 -8.08
N GLN A 481 -0.65 -3.33 -7.84
CA GLN A 481 -0.58 -2.21 -8.79
C GLN A 481 -1.24 -2.50 -10.15
N LEU A 482 -2.32 -3.28 -10.13
CA LEU A 482 -3.16 -3.56 -11.28
C LEU A 482 -4.44 -2.73 -11.21
N PRO A 483 -5.02 -2.34 -12.37
CA PRO A 483 -6.36 -1.75 -12.37
C PRO A 483 -7.38 -2.76 -11.80
N PHE A 484 -8.51 -2.24 -11.33
CA PHE A 484 -9.60 -3.11 -10.88
C PHE A 484 -9.99 -4.11 -11.97
N VAL A 485 -10.14 -5.36 -11.56
CA VAL A 485 -10.36 -6.47 -12.49
C VAL A 485 -11.76 -6.35 -13.09
N PRO A 486 -11.89 -6.13 -14.42
CA PRO A 486 -13.19 -5.92 -15.04
C PRO A 486 -14.00 -7.23 -15.10
N PRO A 487 -15.34 -7.16 -15.07
CA PRO A 487 -16.20 -8.31 -15.34
C PRO A 487 -15.99 -8.80 -16.78
N SER A 488 -15.95 -10.12 -16.97
CA SER A 488 -15.69 -10.74 -18.27
C SER A 488 -16.90 -10.69 -19.23
N LEU A 489 -18.12 -10.78 -18.72
CA LEU A 489 -19.32 -10.96 -19.54
C LEU A 489 -19.68 -9.74 -20.41
N PRO A 490 -19.59 -8.48 -19.93
CA PRO A 490 -19.87 -7.30 -20.76
C PRO A 490 -19.05 -7.21 -22.05
N GLU A 491 -17.84 -7.78 -22.03
CA GLU A 491 -16.94 -7.79 -23.18
C GLU A 491 -16.59 -9.20 -23.64
N LYS A 492 -17.44 -10.19 -23.38
CA LYS A 492 -17.16 -11.61 -23.66
C LYS A 492 -16.67 -11.87 -25.09
N ASP A 493 -17.22 -11.14 -26.07
CA ASP A 493 -16.95 -11.34 -27.50
C ASP A 493 -15.76 -10.50 -28.02
N ARG A 494 -15.37 -9.41 -27.33
CA ARG A 494 -14.42 -8.41 -27.86
C ARG A 494 -13.31 -7.95 -26.91
N GLY A 495 -13.47 -8.13 -25.60
CA GLY A 495 -12.56 -7.63 -24.58
C GLY A 495 -11.19 -8.29 -24.63
N GLN A 496 -10.12 -7.50 -24.67
CA GLN A 496 -8.74 -8.00 -24.79
C GLN A 496 -8.08 -8.26 -23.44
N PHE A 497 -8.69 -7.80 -22.35
CA PHE A 497 -8.28 -8.06 -20.96
C PHE A 497 -6.76 -7.98 -20.71
N PRO A 498 -6.11 -6.85 -21.08
CA PRO A 498 -4.65 -6.70 -20.96
C PRO A 498 -4.15 -6.87 -19.52
N HIS A 499 -5.00 -6.59 -18.52
CA HIS A 499 -4.74 -6.74 -17.07
C HIS A 499 -5.57 -7.86 -16.42
N GLY A 500 -6.18 -8.72 -17.23
CA GLY A 500 -7.01 -9.83 -16.76
C GLY A 500 -8.50 -9.52 -16.71
N ALA A 501 -9.27 -10.49 -16.21
CA ALA A 501 -10.73 -10.49 -16.23
C ALA A 501 -11.30 -11.32 -15.07
N ASN A 502 -12.48 -10.94 -14.61
CA ASN A 502 -13.20 -11.63 -13.57
C ASN A 502 -14.36 -12.45 -14.16
N PHE A 503 -14.37 -13.75 -13.88
CA PHE A 503 -15.41 -14.69 -14.29
C PHE A 503 -16.37 -15.06 -13.16
N ALA A 504 -16.14 -14.56 -11.95
CA ALA A 504 -17.04 -14.78 -10.82
C ALA A 504 -18.43 -14.20 -11.07
N VAL A 505 -19.47 -14.92 -10.64
CA VAL A 505 -20.87 -14.49 -10.76
C VAL A 505 -21.58 -14.76 -9.45
N LEU A 506 -22.33 -13.78 -8.94
CA LEU A 506 -23.18 -13.95 -7.77
C LEU A 506 -23.95 -15.27 -7.77
N ALA A 507 -24.00 -15.92 -6.60
CA ALA A 507 -24.67 -17.20 -6.35
C ALA A 507 -24.12 -18.42 -7.12
N SER A 508 -22.95 -18.30 -7.76
CA SER A 508 -22.29 -19.44 -8.40
C SER A 508 -21.90 -20.52 -7.39
N THR A 509 -22.03 -21.77 -7.80
CA THR A 509 -21.63 -22.96 -7.04
C THR A 509 -20.37 -23.58 -7.64
N ALA A 510 -19.60 -24.31 -6.84
CA ALA A 510 -18.50 -25.13 -7.34
C ALA A 510 -19.03 -26.32 -8.16
N LEU A 511 -20.16 -26.90 -7.76
CA LEU A 511 -20.84 -28.01 -8.44
C LEU A 511 -21.88 -27.50 -9.44
N PRO A 512 -22.14 -28.24 -10.53
CA PRO A 512 -23.12 -27.83 -11.52
C PRO A 512 -24.57 -28.01 -11.00
N PRO A 513 -25.56 -27.23 -11.49
CA PRO A 513 -26.96 -27.33 -11.06
C PRO A 513 -27.57 -28.74 -11.14
N GLU A 514 -27.11 -29.57 -12.09
CA GLU A 514 -27.47 -30.98 -12.24
C GLU A 514 -27.18 -31.80 -10.97
N TYR A 515 -26.12 -31.48 -10.25
CA TYR A 515 -25.73 -32.17 -9.02
C TYR A 515 -26.81 -32.05 -7.95
N PHE A 516 -27.38 -30.85 -7.79
CA PHE A 516 -28.44 -30.55 -6.83
C PHE A 516 -29.79 -31.12 -7.28
N ARG A 517 -30.10 -31.04 -8.58
CA ARG A 517 -31.34 -31.62 -9.14
C ARG A 517 -31.46 -33.11 -8.88
N ARG A 518 -30.35 -33.87 -8.99
CA ARG A 518 -30.32 -35.30 -8.63
C ARG A 518 -30.61 -35.58 -7.15
N ARG A 519 -30.56 -34.56 -6.30
CA ARG A 519 -30.85 -34.60 -4.85
C ARG A 519 -32.15 -33.88 -4.49
N ASN A 520 -33.04 -33.65 -5.46
CA ASN A 520 -34.30 -32.93 -5.29
C ASN A 520 -34.11 -31.54 -4.65
N HIS A 521 -33.06 -30.83 -5.09
CA HIS A 521 -32.80 -29.45 -4.71
C HIS A 521 -32.45 -28.62 -5.95
N THR A 522 -32.70 -27.32 -5.87
CA THR A 522 -32.49 -26.37 -6.96
C THR A 522 -31.69 -25.20 -6.44
N VAL A 523 -30.67 -24.80 -7.19
CA VAL A 523 -29.89 -23.60 -6.93
C VAL A 523 -30.44 -22.44 -7.79
N PRO A 524 -30.37 -21.19 -7.31
CA PRO A 524 -31.05 -20.06 -7.93
C PRO A 524 -30.45 -19.64 -9.27
N MET A 525 -29.17 -19.93 -9.51
CA MET A 525 -28.45 -19.54 -10.72
C MET A 525 -27.89 -20.76 -11.47
N PRO A 526 -27.88 -20.76 -12.81
CA PRO A 526 -27.38 -21.88 -13.59
C PRO A 526 -25.85 -21.88 -13.76
N PHE A 527 -25.14 -20.95 -13.11
CA PHE A 527 -23.70 -20.75 -13.30
C PHE A 527 -22.90 -21.50 -12.23
N SER A 528 -21.96 -22.32 -12.68
CA SER A 528 -21.03 -23.02 -11.79
C SER A 528 -19.58 -22.68 -12.12
N LEU A 529 -18.66 -23.13 -11.28
CA LEU A 529 -17.22 -23.01 -11.54
C LEU A 529 -16.82 -23.60 -12.91
N ALA A 530 -17.45 -24.69 -13.33
CA ALA A 530 -17.24 -25.26 -14.67
C ALA A 530 -17.67 -24.30 -15.78
N THR A 531 -18.79 -23.60 -15.62
CA THR A 531 -19.26 -22.58 -16.56
C THR A 531 -18.26 -21.42 -16.69
N GLN A 532 -17.74 -20.95 -15.55
CA GLN A 532 -16.75 -19.87 -15.52
C GLN A 532 -15.44 -20.30 -16.19
N LEU A 533 -15.01 -21.54 -15.97
CA LEU A 533 -13.83 -22.13 -16.61
C LEU A 533 -14.00 -22.25 -18.13
N GLU A 534 -15.19 -22.59 -18.62
CA GLU A 534 -15.50 -22.59 -20.06
C GLU A 534 -15.39 -21.19 -20.67
N TRP A 535 -15.97 -20.16 -20.04
CA TRP A 535 -15.85 -18.78 -20.49
C TRP A 535 -14.40 -18.30 -20.50
N PHE A 536 -13.61 -18.70 -19.50
CA PHE A 536 -12.19 -18.39 -19.47
C PHE A 536 -11.43 -19.04 -20.64
N LYS A 537 -11.69 -20.32 -20.93
CA LYS A 537 -11.06 -21.00 -22.08
C LYS A 537 -11.43 -20.34 -23.41
N GLN A 538 -12.69 -19.94 -23.59
CA GLN A 538 -13.12 -19.17 -24.77
C GLN A 538 -12.39 -17.83 -24.86
N THR A 539 -12.22 -17.16 -23.73
CA THR A 539 -11.45 -15.90 -23.66
C THR A 539 -9.99 -16.13 -24.03
N LEU A 540 -9.33 -17.18 -23.50
CA LEU A 540 -7.94 -17.51 -23.81
C LEU A 540 -7.74 -17.85 -25.29
N GLN A 541 -8.67 -18.58 -25.91
CA GLN A 541 -8.61 -18.84 -27.35
C GLN A 541 -8.59 -17.56 -28.18
N ARG A 542 -9.25 -16.50 -27.68
CA ARG A 542 -9.34 -15.20 -28.34
C ARG A 542 -8.12 -14.31 -28.06
N ILE A 543 -7.69 -14.18 -26.81
CA ILE A 543 -6.64 -13.21 -26.42
C ILE A 543 -5.21 -13.79 -26.45
N ALA A 544 -5.06 -15.12 -26.45
CA ALA A 544 -3.78 -15.81 -26.50
C ALA A 544 -3.89 -17.11 -27.32
N PRO A 545 -4.16 -17.01 -28.63
CA PRO A 545 -4.34 -18.17 -29.49
C PRO A 545 -3.04 -19.00 -29.58
N GLY A 546 -3.16 -20.30 -29.30
CA GLY A 546 -2.04 -21.25 -29.33
C GLY A 546 -1.42 -21.53 -27.96
N ASP A 547 -0.71 -22.66 -27.86
CA ASP A 547 -0.16 -23.14 -26.58
C ASP A 547 0.92 -22.22 -26.01
N ALA A 548 1.86 -21.76 -26.83
CA ALA A 548 2.94 -20.88 -26.40
C ALA A 548 2.42 -19.53 -25.87
N ALA A 549 1.50 -18.89 -26.59
CA ALA A 549 0.92 -17.60 -26.21
C ALA A 549 0.14 -17.72 -24.89
N ARG A 550 -0.69 -18.76 -24.76
CA ARG A 550 -1.47 -19.03 -23.54
C ARG A 550 -0.58 -19.30 -22.33
N ARG A 551 0.46 -20.15 -22.47
CA ARG A 551 1.41 -20.42 -21.39
C ARG A 551 2.19 -19.17 -20.98
N ALA A 552 2.59 -18.33 -21.95
CA ALA A 552 3.27 -17.06 -21.65
C ALA A 552 2.34 -16.11 -20.88
N LEU A 553 1.11 -15.92 -21.35
CA LEU A 553 0.12 -15.06 -20.72
C LEU A 553 -0.21 -15.53 -19.29
N LEU A 554 -0.49 -16.83 -19.10
CA LEU A 554 -0.83 -17.41 -17.79
C LEU A 554 0.37 -17.54 -16.85
N GLY A 555 1.58 -17.69 -17.39
CA GLY A 555 2.81 -17.71 -16.60
C GLY A 555 3.11 -16.38 -15.89
N GLU A 556 2.62 -15.27 -16.44
CA GLU A 556 2.74 -13.92 -15.88
C GLU A 556 1.47 -13.44 -15.15
N SER A 557 0.49 -14.33 -14.93
CA SER A 557 -0.81 -13.99 -14.34
C SER A 557 -0.96 -14.60 -12.95
N LEU A 558 -1.63 -13.88 -12.06
CA LEU A 558 -2.22 -14.46 -10.86
C LEU A 558 -3.58 -15.05 -11.23
N ILE A 559 -3.79 -16.33 -10.91
CA ILE A 559 -5.13 -16.91 -10.94
C ILE A 559 -5.71 -16.89 -9.53
N LEU A 560 -6.85 -16.22 -9.35
CA LEU A 560 -7.58 -16.16 -8.09
C LEU A 560 -8.82 -17.05 -8.15
N MET A 561 -8.79 -18.17 -7.43
CA MET A 561 -9.99 -18.93 -7.11
C MET A 561 -10.65 -18.26 -5.91
N GLY A 562 -11.49 -17.24 -6.10
CA GLY A 562 -12.25 -16.64 -4.99
C GLY A 562 -13.01 -17.68 -4.17
N GLU A 563 -13.58 -17.26 -3.03
CA GLU A 563 -14.40 -18.18 -2.22
C GLU A 563 -15.50 -18.79 -3.11
N ILE A 564 -15.41 -20.10 -3.32
CA ILE A 564 -16.28 -20.85 -4.20
C ILE A 564 -16.50 -22.22 -3.56
N GLY A 565 -17.75 -22.64 -3.47
CA GLY A 565 -18.14 -23.81 -2.67
C GLY A 565 -19.04 -23.46 -1.49
N GLY A 566 -18.99 -22.23 -0.95
CA GLY A 566 -19.91 -21.77 0.07
C GLY A 566 -21.37 -21.89 -0.35
N ASN A 567 -21.69 -21.44 -1.57
CA ASN A 567 -23.06 -21.49 -2.11
C ASN A 567 -23.61 -22.90 -2.30
N ASP A 568 -22.75 -23.91 -2.50
CA ASP A 568 -23.14 -25.31 -2.58
C ASP A 568 -23.81 -25.78 -1.27
N TYR A 569 -23.46 -25.16 -0.15
CA TYR A 569 -24.07 -25.40 1.15
C TYR A 569 -25.12 -24.33 1.50
N ASN A 570 -24.90 -23.07 1.10
CA ASN A 570 -25.75 -21.96 1.52
C ASN A 570 -27.22 -22.17 1.11
N PHE A 571 -27.47 -22.58 -0.13
CA PHE A 571 -28.83 -22.85 -0.59
C PHE A 571 -29.47 -24.04 0.12
N TRP A 572 -28.68 -25.03 0.50
CA TRP A 572 -29.16 -26.19 1.27
C TRP A 572 -29.57 -25.78 2.69
N PHE A 573 -28.77 -24.95 3.35
CA PHE A 573 -29.03 -24.47 4.72
C PHE A 573 -30.17 -23.44 4.75
N LEU A 574 -30.25 -22.52 3.78
CA LEU A 574 -31.35 -21.56 3.73
C LEU A 574 -32.72 -22.23 3.49
N ASP A 575 -32.74 -23.42 2.88
CA ASP A 575 -33.92 -24.30 2.78
C ASP A 575 -34.17 -25.15 4.03
N HIS A 576 -33.43 -24.93 5.12
CA HIS A 576 -33.48 -25.70 6.38
C HIS A 576 -33.30 -27.22 6.20
N LYS A 577 -32.53 -27.66 5.21
CA LYS A 577 -32.29 -29.09 4.97
C LYS A 577 -31.25 -29.67 5.94
N PRO A 578 -31.25 -31.00 6.17
CA PRO A 578 -30.36 -31.64 7.15
C PRO A 578 -28.88 -31.40 6.86
N ARG A 579 -28.12 -30.94 7.87
CA ARG A 579 -26.69 -30.62 7.72
C ARG A 579 -25.82 -31.85 7.47
N GLU A 580 -26.26 -33.02 7.92
CA GLU A 580 -25.56 -34.30 7.75
C GLU A 580 -25.41 -34.65 6.27
N VAL A 581 -26.35 -34.23 5.44
CA VAL A 581 -26.28 -34.38 3.97
C VAL A 581 -25.31 -33.38 3.36
N ALA A 582 -25.28 -32.14 3.86
CA ALA A 582 -24.33 -31.12 3.36
C ALA A 582 -22.86 -31.51 3.60
N TYR A 583 -22.55 -32.22 4.70
CA TYR A 583 -21.20 -32.75 4.93
C TYR A 583 -20.75 -33.73 3.83
N GLN A 584 -21.69 -34.42 3.19
CA GLN A 584 -21.40 -35.34 2.08
C GLN A 584 -21.03 -34.60 0.79
N PHE A 585 -21.34 -33.30 0.68
CA PHE A 585 -20.99 -32.50 -0.49
C PHE A 585 -19.52 -32.05 -0.45
N ILE A 586 -18.91 -31.95 0.74
CA ILE A 586 -17.55 -31.41 0.91
C ILE A 586 -16.52 -32.08 -0.01
N PRO A 587 -16.44 -33.43 -0.10
CA PRO A 587 -15.49 -34.06 -1.01
C PRO A 587 -15.73 -33.71 -2.48
N ASP A 588 -16.99 -33.64 -2.92
CA ASP A 588 -17.34 -33.33 -4.31
C ASP A 588 -17.03 -31.86 -4.65
N VAL A 589 -17.31 -30.93 -3.73
CA VAL A 589 -16.98 -29.50 -3.87
C VAL A 589 -15.46 -29.31 -3.97
N VAL A 590 -14.70 -29.90 -3.05
CA VAL A 590 -13.23 -29.84 -3.06
C VAL A 590 -12.65 -30.49 -4.32
N ALA A 591 -13.23 -31.60 -4.78
CA ALA A 591 -12.83 -32.24 -6.03
C ALA A 591 -13.09 -31.35 -7.27
N SER A 592 -14.20 -30.61 -7.31
CA SER A 592 -14.49 -29.66 -8.40
C SER A 592 -13.46 -28.52 -8.45
N ILE A 593 -13.12 -27.95 -7.29
CA ILE A 593 -12.08 -26.92 -7.16
C ILE A 593 -10.73 -27.47 -7.61
N SER A 594 -10.34 -28.64 -7.10
CA SER A 594 -9.09 -29.31 -7.45
C SER A 594 -8.97 -29.61 -8.94
N SER A 595 -10.03 -30.12 -9.56
CA SER A 595 -10.08 -30.40 -11.00
C SER A 595 -9.87 -29.11 -11.81
N THR A 596 -10.50 -28.01 -11.40
CA THR A 596 -10.33 -26.71 -12.05
C THR A 596 -8.91 -26.20 -11.91
N VAL A 597 -8.32 -26.28 -10.71
CA VAL A 597 -6.92 -25.89 -10.45
C VAL A 597 -5.95 -26.70 -11.30
N GLN A 598 -6.10 -28.03 -11.36
CA GLN A 598 -5.27 -28.90 -12.20
C GLN A 598 -5.40 -28.55 -13.68
N GLU A 599 -6.60 -28.23 -14.16
CA GLU A 599 -6.80 -27.81 -15.53
C GLU A 599 -6.11 -26.46 -15.82
N LEU A 600 -6.23 -25.48 -14.92
CA LEU A 600 -5.53 -24.19 -15.02
C LEU A 600 -4.01 -24.37 -15.08
N ILE A 601 -3.45 -25.29 -14.27
CA ILE A 601 -2.04 -25.68 -14.34
C ILE A 601 -1.70 -26.27 -15.72
N GLY A 602 -2.53 -27.17 -16.23
CA GLY A 602 -2.38 -27.76 -17.56
C GLY A 602 -2.41 -26.73 -18.69
N LEU A 603 -3.22 -25.68 -18.54
CA LEU A 603 -3.30 -24.54 -19.46
C LEU A 603 -2.06 -23.64 -19.40
N GLY A 604 -1.28 -23.68 -18.32
CA GLY A 604 -0.02 -22.95 -18.18
C GLY A 604 0.05 -21.99 -16.98
N ALA A 605 -0.94 -21.97 -16.09
CA ALA A 605 -0.89 -21.16 -14.88
C ALA A 605 0.32 -21.55 -14.00
N ARG A 606 0.97 -20.53 -13.43
CA ARG A 606 2.14 -20.69 -12.56
C ARG A 606 1.92 -20.19 -11.13
N THR A 607 0.91 -19.35 -10.91
CA THR A 607 0.51 -18.95 -9.56
C THR A 607 -1.01 -18.95 -9.43
N ILE A 608 -1.50 -19.68 -8.43
CA ILE A 608 -2.93 -19.83 -8.15
C ILE A 608 -3.16 -19.63 -6.66
N MET A 609 -4.02 -18.68 -6.30
CA MET A 609 -4.48 -18.47 -4.92
C MET A 609 -5.85 -19.12 -4.71
N ILE A 610 -5.99 -19.87 -3.62
CA ILE A 610 -7.15 -20.72 -3.30
C ILE A 610 -7.57 -20.44 -1.84
N PRO A 611 -8.45 -19.45 -1.60
CA PRO A 611 -9.13 -19.25 -0.34
C PRO A 611 -10.05 -20.40 0.08
N GLY A 612 -10.15 -20.59 1.40
CA GLY A 612 -11.24 -21.34 2.02
C GLY A 612 -12.48 -20.48 2.31
N ASN A 613 -13.50 -21.09 2.88
CA ASN A 613 -14.75 -20.43 3.27
C ASN A 613 -14.57 -19.57 4.53
N PHE A 614 -15.39 -18.52 4.65
CA PHE A 614 -15.49 -17.67 5.84
C PHE A 614 -16.07 -18.41 7.06
N PRO A 615 -15.95 -17.86 8.29
CA PRO A 615 -16.65 -18.39 9.47
C PRO A 615 -18.15 -18.13 9.37
N THR A 616 -18.87 -19.00 8.64
CA THR A 616 -20.30 -18.83 8.33
C THR A 616 -21.19 -18.78 9.56
N GLY A 617 -20.77 -19.32 10.71
CA GLY A 617 -21.52 -19.21 11.95
C GLY A 617 -21.65 -17.78 12.46
N CYS A 618 -20.81 -16.87 11.97
CA CYS A 618 -20.83 -15.45 12.31
C CYS A 618 -21.64 -14.59 11.30
N VAL A 619 -22.19 -15.20 10.26
CA VAL A 619 -22.92 -14.48 9.21
C VAL A 619 -24.33 -14.13 9.70
N PRO A 620 -24.78 -12.86 9.58
CA PRO A 620 -26.05 -12.39 10.14
C PRO A 620 -27.29 -13.18 9.69
N ALA A 621 -27.34 -13.61 8.42
CA ALA A 621 -28.45 -14.40 7.89
C ALA A 621 -28.58 -15.77 8.58
N TYR A 622 -27.46 -16.46 8.84
CA TYR A 622 -27.49 -17.73 9.55
C TYR A 622 -27.83 -17.57 11.02
N LEU A 623 -27.27 -16.54 11.67
CA LEU A 623 -27.60 -16.20 13.05
C LEU A 623 -29.10 -15.89 13.22
N SER A 624 -29.72 -15.29 12.21
CA SER A 624 -31.15 -14.99 12.19
C SER A 624 -32.01 -16.22 11.90
N ALA A 625 -31.67 -17.02 10.89
CA ALA A 625 -32.43 -18.20 10.47
C ALA A 625 -32.32 -19.38 11.44
N TYR A 626 -31.18 -19.54 12.12
CA TYR A 626 -30.89 -20.64 13.05
C TYR A 626 -30.74 -20.17 14.50
N ARG A 627 -31.41 -19.07 14.84
CA ARG A 627 -31.40 -18.53 16.20
C ARG A 627 -31.88 -19.59 17.20
N SER A 628 -30.98 -19.99 18.09
CA SER A 628 -31.26 -20.87 19.21
C SER A 628 -31.37 -20.10 20.53
N GLY A 629 -32.24 -20.57 21.42
CA GLY A 629 -32.32 -20.11 22.82
C GLY A 629 -31.30 -20.79 23.74
N ASN A 630 -30.58 -21.81 23.26
CA ASN A 630 -29.56 -22.52 24.02
C ASN A 630 -28.18 -21.83 23.82
N PRO A 631 -27.58 -21.24 24.88
CA PRO A 631 -26.27 -20.59 24.76
C PRO A 631 -25.14 -21.53 24.30
N ALA A 632 -25.28 -22.85 24.53
CA ALA A 632 -24.28 -23.83 24.11
C ALA A 632 -24.14 -23.99 22.59
N ASP A 633 -25.13 -23.52 21.81
CA ASP A 633 -25.08 -23.57 20.35
C ASP A 633 -24.17 -22.47 19.76
N TYR A 634 -23.72 -21.53 20.60
CA TYR A 634 -22.86 -20.42 20.20
C TYR A 634 -21.46 -20.53 20.80
N ASP A 635 -20.46 -20.04 20.06
CA ASP A 635 -19.09 -19.92 20.53
C ASP A 635 -18.88 -18.65 21.38
N GLU A 636 -17.65 -18.45 21.85
CA GLU A 636 -17.25 -17.30 22.65
C GLU A 636 -17.46 -15.95 21.94
N PHE A 637 -17.58 -15.95 20.61
CA PHE A 637 -17.85 -14.76 19.79
C PHE A 637 -19.35 -14.59 19.49
N ARG A 638 -20.21 -15.45 20.05
CA ARG A 638 -21.65 -15.58 19.79
C ARG A 638 -21.97 -16.01 18.34
N CYS A 639 -21.03 -16.65 17.66
CA CYS A 639 -21.26 -17.27 16.37
C CYS A 639 -21.81 -18.69 16.54
N LEU A 640 -22.59 -19.21 15.58
CA LEU A 640 -23.13 -20.57 15.64
C LEU A 640 -22.00 -21.60 15.51
N ARG A 641 -21.77 -22.40 16.57
CA ARG A 641 -20.66 -23.37 16.64
C ARG A 641 -20.66 -24.34 15.49
N TRP A 642 -21.83 -24.89 15.15
CA TRP A 642 -21.89 -25.95 14.16
C TRP A 642 -21.65 -25.45 12.73
N PHE A 643 -22.03 -24.21 12.41
CA PHE A 643 -21.69 -23.59 11.12
C PHE A 643 -20.20 -23.32 11.01
N ASN A 644 -19.58 -22.77 12.07
CA ASN A 644 -18.12 -22.57 12.10
C ASN A 644 -17.37 -23.90 12.01
N ALA A 645 -17.85 -24.95 12.68
CA ALA A 645 -17.30 -26.31 12.57
C ALA A 645 -17.47 -26.90 11.16
N PHE A 646 -18.58 -26.62 10.48
CA PHE A 646 -18.81 -27.03 9.09
C PHE A 646 -17.81 -26.37 8.14
N SER A 647 -17.69 -25.04 8.22
CA SER A 647 -16.73 -24.29 7.39
C SER A 647 -15.28 -24.69 7.68
N ALA A 648 -14.93 -24.96 8.94
CA ALA A 648 -13.63 -25.50 9.31
C ALA A 648 -13.37 -26.90 8.70
N ALA A 649 -14.39 -27.79 8.66
CA ALA A 649 -14.27 -29.10 8.04
C ALA A 649 -14.05 -29.00 6.52
N HIS A 650 -14.78 -28.11 5.83
CA HIS A 650 -14.55 -27.82 4.42
C HIS A 650 -13.13 -27.29 4.18
N ASN A 651 -12.72 -26.27 4.94
CA ASN A 651 -11.42 -25.64 4.80
C ASN A 651 -10.26 -26.61 5.07
N GLN A 652 -10.42 -27.51 6.06
CA GLN A 652 -9.42 -28.54 6.33
C GLN A 652 -9.30 -29.52 5.15
N ALA A 653 -10.42 -29.94 4.55
CA ALA A 653 -10.41 -30.79 3.37
C ALA A 653 -9.74 -30.08 2.17
N LEU A 654 -10.06 -28.81 1.94
CA LEU A 654 -9.46 -28.01 0.89
C LEU A 654 -7.95 -27.79 1.11
N LEU A 655 -7.52 -27.46 2.33
CA LEU A 655 -6.11 -27.28 2.66
C LEU A 655 -5.29 -28.56 2.45
N ASN A 656 -5.85 -29.72 2.84
CA ASN A 656 -5.24 -31.03 2.57
C ASN A 656 -5.06 -31.26 1.07
N GLU A 657 -6.08 -30.90 0.29
CA GLU A 657 -6.05 -31.04 -1.17
C GLU A 657 -5.07 -30.07 -1.84
N VAL A 658 -5.01 -28.80 -1.40
CA VAL A 658 -4.00 -27.84 -1.86
C VAL A 658 -2.59 -28.34 -1.53
N SER A 659 -2.39 -28.93 -0.35
CA SER A 659 -1.10 -29.53 0.03
C SER A 659 -0.73 -30.71 -0.88
N ARG A 660 -1.71 -31.56 -1.25
CA ARG A 660 -1.53 -32.63 -2.23
C ARG A 660 -1.14 -32.07 -3.60
N LEU A 661 -1.81 -31.02 -4.07
CA LEU A 661 -1.51 -30.37 -5.34
C LEU A 661 -0.13 -29.69 -5.34
N LYS A 662 0.27 -29.04 -4.23
CA LYS A 662 1.62 -28.48 -4.04
C LYS A 662 2.69 -29.55 -4.25
N ALA A 663 2.50 -30.73 -3.66
CA ALA A 663 3.42 -31.86 -3.81
C ALA A 663 3.46 -32.42 -5.24
N GLN A 664 2.34 -32.42 -5.96
CA GLN A 664 2.25 -32.90 -7.35
C GLN A 664 2.79 -31.90 -8.39
N HIS A 665 2.75 -30.61 -8.08
CA HIS A 665 3.13 -29.54 -8.99
C HIS A 665 4.17 -28.60 -8.37
N PRO A 666 5.39 -29.07 -8.05
CA PRO A 666 6.41 -28.26 -7.37
C PRO A 666 6.87 -27.02 -8.17
N GLY A 667 6.62 -26.99 -9.48
CA GLY A 667 6.88 -25.84 -10.35
C GLY A 667 5.73 -24.83 -10.44
N VAL A 668 4.66 -25.00 -9.66
CA VAL A 668 3.51 -24.09 -9.59
C VAL A 668 3.38 -23.57 -8.16
N ARG A 669 3.26 -22.26 -8.03
CA ARG A 669 3.01 -21.62 -6.74
C ARG A 669 1.52 -21.69 -6.43
N LEU A 670 1.13 -22.60 -5.55
CA LEU A 670 -0.21 -22.67 -5.01
C LEU A 670 -0.24 -21.99 -3.64
N ILE A 671 -1.12 -21.02 -3.46
CA ILE A 671 -1.24 -20.23 -2.22
C ILE A 671 -2.59 -20.57 -1.61
N TYR A 672 -2.59 -21.16 -0.41
CA TYR A 672 -3.82 -21.29 0.37
C TYR A 672 -4.05 -20.00 1.13
N ALA A 673 -5.24 -19.40 1.01
CA ALA A 673 -5.62 -18.20 1.76
C ALA A 673 -6.63 -18.56 2.86
N ASP A 674 -6.26 -18.36 4.12
CA ASP A 674 -7.09 -18.63 5.28
C ASP A 674 -8.08 -17.49 5.54
N TYR A 675 -9.08 -17.37 4.66
CA TYR A 675 -10.17 -16.41 4.80
C TYR A 675 -10.94 -16.61 6.10
N PHE A 676 -11.01 -17.84 6.60
CA PHE A 676 -11.64 -18.15 7.89
C PHE A 676 -10.91 -17.45 9.04
N GLY A 677 -9.61 -17.70 9.17
CA GLY A 677 -8.79 -17.12 10.22
C GLY A 677 -8.68 -15.60 10.11
N ALA A 678 -8.59 -15.07 8.89
CA ALA A 678 -8.54 -13.64 8.62
C ALA A 678 -9.84 -12.94 9.06
N ALA A 679 -11.00 -13.46 8.63
CA ALA A 679 -12.30 -12.90 9.02
C ALA A 679 -12.57 -13.06 10.52
N LEU A 680 -12.10 -14.14 11.15
CA LEU A 680 -12.28 -14.37 12.59
C LEU A 680 -11.66 -13.26 13.46
N GLN A 681 -10.67 -12.52 12.94
CA GLN A 681 -10.10 -11.36 13.65
C GLN A 681 -11.12 -10.26 13.91
N LEU A 682 -12.06 -10.05 12.98
CA LEU A 682 -13.12 -9.05 13.08
C LEU A 682 -14.06 -9.35 14.26
N PHE A 683 -14.22 -10.62 14.61
CA PHE A 683 -15.09 -11.06 15.72
C PHE A 683 -14.33 -11.17 17.05
N ARG A 684 -13.05 -11.54 16.99
CA ARG A 684 -12.17 -11.58 18.17
C ARG A 684 -11.89 -10.20 18.75
N ASN A 685 -11.58 -9.22 17.89
CA ASN A 685 -11.16 -7.88 18.31
C ASN A 685 -11.85 -6.78 17.49
N PRO A 686 -13.19 -6.71 17.46
CA PRO A 686 -13.93 -5.77 16.60
C PRO A 686 -13.52 -4.31 16.80
N ARG A 687 -13.31 -3.90 18.06
CA ARG A 687 -12.89 -2.53 18.41
C ARG A 687 -11.54 -2.14 17.82
N ARG A 688 -10.61 -3.08 17.63
CA ARG A 688 -9.30 -2.82 16.98
C ARG A 688 -9.49 -2.29 15.55
N PHE A 689 -10.57 -2.69 14.91
CA PHE A 689 -10.89 -2.31 13.53
C PHE A 689 -11.92 -1.19 13.44
N GLY A 690 -12.35 -0.59 14.56
CA GLY A 690 -13.42 0.40 14.61
C GLY A 690 -14.82 -0.19 14.45
N ILE A 691 -14.97 -1.51 14.63
CA ILE A 691 -16.25 -2.20 14.51
C ILE A 691 -16.95 -2.25 15.87
N ASN A 692 -18.23 -1.91 15.88
CA ASN A 692 -19.04 -1.85 17.11
C ASN A 692 -19.53 -3.24 17.53
N ASP A 693 -20.43 -3.83 16.74
CA ASP A 693 -20.86 -5.23 16.87
C ASP A 693 -20.61 -5.93 15.53
N PRO A 694 -19.67 -6.88 15.46
CA PRO A 694 -19.30 -7.53 14.21
C PRO A 694 -20.36 -8.51 13.70
N LEU A 695 -21.41 -8.82 14.47
CA LEU A 695 -22.46 -9.77 14.05
C LEU A 695 -23.68 -9.10 13.41
N LEU A 696 -23.75 -7.76 13.43
CA LEU A 696 -24.87 -7.03 12.83
C LEU A 696 -24.57 -6.71 11.37
N ALA A 697 -25.61 -6.80 10.52
CA ALA A 697 -25.57 -6.25 9.17
C ALA A 697 -25.74 -4.72 9.20
N CYS A 698 -25.04 -4.02 8.32
CA CYS A 698 -25.21 -2.57 8.14
C CYS A 698 -26.52 -2.26 7.38
N CYS A 699 -26.80 -3.03 6.33
CA CYS A 699 -27.93 -2.89 5.44
C CYS A 699 -28.82 -4.14 5.46
N GLY A 700 -30.10 -3.96 5.75
CA GLY A 700 -31.05 -5.09 5.82
C GLY A 700 -32.26 -4.85 6.72
N GLY A 701 -32.52 -3.60 7.11
CA GLY A 701 -33.76 -3.22 7.80
C GLY A 701 -33.89 -3.74 9.24
N HIS A 702 -35.11 -3.73 9.75
CA HIS A 702 -35.43 -4.10 11.12
C HIS A 702 -35.67 -5.61 11.26
N GLY A 703 -34.88 -6.29 12.08
CA GLY A 703 -35.01 -7.72 12.38
C GLY A 703 -33.81 -8.23 13.19
N PRO A 704 -33.81 -9.52 13.59
CA PRO A 704 -32.63 -10.13 14.20
C PRO A 704 -31.39 -9.90 13.33
N TYR A 705 -30.29 -9.49 13.97
CA TYR A 705 -29.01 -9.18 13.32
C TYR A 705 -29.09 -8.19 12.14
N HIS A 706 -30.13 -7.36 12.07
CA HIS A 706 -30.43 -6.42 11.00
C HIS A 706 -30.69 -7.06 9.63
N THR A 707 -31.35 -8.22 9.60
CA THR A 707 -31.64 -8.98 8.36
C THR A 707 -33.14 -9.05 8.00
N GLY A 708 -33.94 -8.10 8.45
CA GLY A 708 -35.39 -8.12 8.25
C GLY A 708 -35.91 -7.73 6.86
N ALA A 709 -35.04 -7.23 5.98
CA ALA A 709 -35.34 -6.82 4.61
C ALA A 709 -34.14 -7.08 3.71
N THR A 710 -34.39 -7.20 2.40
CA THR A 710 -33.33 -7.19 1.39
C THR A 710 -32.63 -5.83 1.39
N CYS A 711 -31.29 -5.82 1.28
CA CYS A 711 -30.56 -4.58 1.06
C CYS A 711 -30.86 -4.06 -0.35
N ASP A 712 -31.67 -3.00 -0.44
CA ASP A 712 -32.02 -2.30 -1.67
C ASP A 712 -32.17 -0.79 -1.39
N ARG A 713 -32.60 0.00 -2.39
CA ARG A 713 -32.76 1.45 -2.27
C ARG A 713 -33.69 1.93 -1.16
N THR A 714 -34.55 1.05 -0.65
CA THR A 714 -35.52 1.33 0.41
C THR A 714 -35.06 0.80 1.77
N ALA A 715 -33.99 0.01 1.81
CA ALA A 715 -33.47 -0.59 3.03
C ALA A 715 -32.84 0.44 3.97
N THR A 716 -33.02 0.21 5.28
CA THR A 716 -32.33 0.98 6.31
C THR A 716 -30.84 0.60 6.34
N VAL A 717 -29.98 1.61 6.27
CA VAL A 717 -28.55 1.53 6.56
C VAL A 717 -28.34 2.05 7.99
N TRP A 718 -27.91 1.17 8.90
CA TRP A 718 -27.92 1.40 10.36
C TRP A 718 -26.79 2.31 10.89
N GLY A 719 -25.97 2.87 10.01
CA GLY A 719 -24.90 3.79 10.38
C GLY A 719 -23.83 3.90 9.30
N ASP A 720 -22.64 4.34 9.69
CA ASP A 720 -21.47 4.32 8.80
C ASP A 720 -21.03 2.87 8.54
N PRO A 721 -21.00 2.39 7.28
CA PRO A 721 -20.55 1.04 6.95
C PRO A 721 -19.13 0.72 7.47
N GLY A 722 -18.28 1.75 7.65
CA GLY A 722 -16.94 1.60 8.24
C GLY A 722 -16.93 1.07 9.69
N SER A 723 -18.08 1.09 10.38
CA SER A 723 -18.25 0.58 11.75
C SER A 723 -18.87 -0.82 11.85
N PHE A 724 -19.11 -1.48 10.72
CA PHE A 724 -19.71 -2.81 10.62
C PHE A 724 -18.78 -3.81 9.92
N ALA A 725 -18.85 -5.09 10.31
CA ALA A 725 -18.17 -6.16 9.58
C ALA A 725 -18.99 -6.66 8.39
N ASN A 726 -20.32 -6.74 8.55
CA ASN A 726 -21.23 -7.26 7.53
C ASN A 726 -21.95 -6.11 6.84
N TRP A 727 -21.91 -6.11 5.51
CA TRP A 727 -22.65 -5.15 4.70
C TRP A 727 -24.13 -5.49 4.73
N ASP A 728 -24.48 -6.71 4.32
CA ASP A 728 -25.84 -7.23 4.36
C ASP A 728 -25.90 -8.53 5.17
N GLY A 729 -26.98 -9.31 5.00
CA GLY A 729 -27.15 -10.58 5.69
C GLY A 729 -26.08 -11.63 5.39
N VAL A 730 -25.33 -11.51 4.29
CA VAL A 730 -24.39 -12.51 3.76
C VAL A 730 -23.01 -11.91 3.48
N HIS A 731 -22.97 -10.73 2.86
CA HIS A 731 -21.75 -10.10 2.34
C HIS A 731 -21.13 -9.16 3.36
N MET A 732 -19.81 -8.99 3.27
CA MET A 732 -19.04 -8.14 4.18
C MET A 732 -18.94 -6.71 3.67
N THR A 733 -18.64 -5.79 4.59
CA THR A 733 -18.33 -4.41 4.23
C THR A 733 -16.99 -4.32 3.52
N GLU A 734 -16.78 -3.23 2.78
CA GLU A 734 -15.48 -2.88 2.23
C GLU A 734 -14.39 -2.90 3.32
N LYS A 735 -14.71 -2.38 4.51
CA LYS A 735 -13.80 -2.35 5.66
C LYS A 735 -13.36 -3.75 6.08
N ALA A 736 -14.29 -4.69 6.18
CA ALA A 736 -14.00 -6.07 6.54
C ALA A 736 -13.20 -6.77 5.43
N TYR A 737 -13.58 -6.57 4.16
CA TYR A 737 -12.80 -7.10 3.02
C TYR A 737 -11.37 -6.57 2.99
N HIS A 738 -11.15 -5.30 3.34
CA HIS A 738 -9.81 -4.74 3.47
C HIS A 738 -8.99 -5.45 4.53
N VAL A 739 -9.54 -5.68 5.73
CA VAL A 739 -8.85 -6.38 6.82
C VAL A 739 -8.49 -7.82 6.41
N ILE A 740 -9.40 -8.51 5.73
CA ILE A 740 -9.16 -9.88 5.24
C ILE A 740 -8.08 -9.87 4.16
N ALA A 741 -8.16 -8.94 3.20
CA ALA A 741 -7.19 -8.79 2.14
C ALA A 741 -5.79 -8.51 2.69
N ASP A 742 -5.68 -7.59 3.66
CA ASP A 742 -4.42 -7.24 4.33
C ASP A 742 -3.76 -8.46 4.98
N GLY A 743 -4.55 -9.26 5.70
CA GLY A 743 -4.07 -10.49 6.33
C GLY A 743 -3.59 -11.57 5.36
N VAL A 744 -4.08 -11.57 4.11
CA VAL A 744 -3.67 -12.50 3.04
C VAL A 744 -2.47 -11.94 2.26
N LEU A 745 -2.45 -10.62 2.03
CA LEU A 745 -1.38 -9.92 1.34
C LEU A 745 -0.08 -9.94 2.15
N ASN A 746 -0.17 -9.51 3.40
CA ASN A 746 0.96 -9.32 4.30
C ASN A 746 1.19 -10.50 5.27
N GLY A 747 0.24 -11.43 5.33
CA GLY A 747 0.24 -12.54 6.28
C GLY A 747 -0.41 -12.16 7.63
N PRO A 748 -0.63 -13.14 8.53
CA PRO A 748 -0.23 -14.54 8.42
C PRO A 748 -1.27 -15.46 7.74
N PHE A 749 -2.35 -14.92 7.17
CA PHE A 749 -3.49 -15.71 6.69
C PHE A 749 -3.35 -16.19 5.24
N ALA A 750 -2.11 -16.40 4.80
CA ALA A 750 -1.82 -17.08 3.55
C ALA A 750 -0.45 -17.77 3.64
N ASP A 751 -0.34 -18.93 2.97
CA ASP A 751 0.88 -19.74 2.94
C ASP A 751 1.34 -20.03 1.50
N PRO A 752 2.39 -19.31 1.02
CA PRO A 752 2.99 -18.11 1.61
C PRO A 752 2.06 -16.86 1.49
N PRO A 753 2.33 -15.75 2.21
CA PRO A 753 1.64 -14.48 1.98
C PRO A 753 1.70 -14.04 0.52
N LEU A 754 0.64 -13.42 0.01
CA LEU A 754 0.55 -13.12 -1.43
C LEU A 754 1.64 -12.14 -1.88
N LEU A 755 1.99 -11.13 -1.08
CA LEU A 755 3.08 -10.20 -1.42
C LEU A 755 4.48 -10.81 -1.19
N HIS A 756 4.61 -11.90 -0.44
CA HIS A 756 5.86 -12.67 -0.36
C HIS A 756 5.95 -13.74 -1.46
N SER A 757 4.88 -13.90 -2.24
CA SER A 757 4.85 -14.74 -3.44
C SER A 757 5.35 -13.98 -4.67
N CYS A 758 5.53 -12.68 -4.51
CA CYS A 758 6.49 -11.85 -5.21
C CYS A 758 7.88 -12.05 -4.57
#